data_AF-A0A2G4YT98-F1
#
_entry.id   AF-A0A2G4YT98-F1
#
_cell.length_a   1.000
_cell.length_b   1.000
_cell.length_c   1.000
_cell.angle_alpha   90.00
_cell.angle_beta   90.00
_cell.angle_gamma   90.00
#
_symmetry.space_group_name_H-M   'P 1'
#
loop_
_entity.id
_entity.type
_entity.pdbx_description
1 polymer ?
#
loop_
_entity_poly.entity_id
_entity_poly.type
_entity_poly.pdbx_seq_one_letter_code
_entity_poly.pdbx_strand_id
1 'polypeptide(L)'
;MSYRSVLPVAFSRLMLILMLGVMLLAGCSSKSTPEERVSETLSRMSLKDKIAQKIILDFRYFCSEPKGEKEECRTPMQQVPAEVAGFLERHALGGVILFADNIDSIEQTVRLTHGLQRHSLRSPSGVPLLISIDQEGGKVARLPGSWATNFAGNMAISATPPGRQNDFARKVGAILGAELMALGINVNHAPVVDINTNRDNPVINVRSFSDQPEKVTALAGQMAQGMMDSGVISTLKHFPGHGDTALDSHLAVPQVGHDRARSYDTDLWPFARLIAAGKAPMIMTAHIQFPALDGDKITAKDGSLHYAPATLSKKMLTGILRHEFGYDGVIVSDAMNMKAISSLLDRKDAMASALKAGIDLLLMPVQVQSARDLEDVDALIEHLARRVEAGEIREQDITHSVRRILRLKEEFNIRETAERSLGQKIIQAEKTIGTAAHRDVERKLAVAAITALKTLRAGKVVGDDIRSIHVIMPTEEVTQAFLSALRVRFPEQRIDIKGTSLSDLTPEIITDIMPTQDQTPATHLLITGHITPAASPVDLGGMGDVNDWQAKTDTEWRGKEDTAESLKLVQNLHRMARMAGQETVFISLRFPTDILSVVNQVDAAYAIYNYNTVKDEQSGAYSSPSINALVQILAGDQLAQGHLPIQLEAEAVPGAERLDLVTQALAGKRAGLIVNPSSRVEDRHLIDVLQAEGVAVTKLFAVEHGIRGTADAGAKVDDGRDSQSGLPILSIYGKKKSPSAEDTTDLDVLVFDLQDVGVRFYTYLSSLHYVMDSCARNKIPLVLLDRPNPNGAYIDGPILQPAFQSFVGMHPIPLLHGMTLGELARMINGEGWLPYGATCDLTVIPVQNYTHATDYILPVKPSPNLPNQKAIKLYPSLALFEATTVSVGRGTDFPFQVLGGVRPEYGGFQFTPVPKPGAALDPKLKGQQLFGRDFRSSSVTGLNIEILIAWYHKAKALEEKFLDRPQWLDKLMGTDLFRRQIEAGLSAEEIRLSWKADLDEFKARRTLYLLYPDEALFKEKPHR
;
A
#
# COMPACT_ATOMS: atom_id res chain seq x y z
N MET A 1 96.97 -2.17 -46.57
CA MET A 1 97.44 -0.76 -46.65
C MET A 1 96.31 0.16 -46.19
N SER A 2 96.63 1.05 -45.24
CA SER A 2 96.02 2.37 -44.86
C SER A 2 94.49 2.53 -44.80
N TYR A 3 93.83 2.71 -43.65
CA TYR A 3 93.69 3.88 -42.74
C TYR A 3 92.87 5.10 -43.25
N ARG A 4 91.84 5.44 -42.44
CA ARG A 4 91.12 6.73 -42.20
C ARG A 4 90.13 7.22 -43.29
N SER A 5 88.95 7.82 -43.03
CA SER A 5 88.31 8.42 -41.83
C SER A 5 86.86 8.86 -42.21
N VAL A 6 85.79 8.51 -41.47
CA VAL A 6 85.07 9.31 -40.43
C VAL A 6 83.69 9.87 -40.88
N LEU A 7 82.64 9.35 -40.21
CA LEU A 7 81.27 9.89 -40.00
C LEU A 7 81.28 11.35 -39.48
N PRO A 8 80.24 12.20 -39.66
CA PRO A 8 78.91 11.92 -39.10
C PRO A 8 77.71 12.59 -39.81
N VAL A 9 76.79 11.80 -40.36
CA VAL A 9 75.43 12.30 -40.73
C VAL A 9 74.31 11.52 -40.01
N ALA A 10 74.64 10.43 -39.32
CA ALA A 10 73.65 9.56 -38.67
C ALA A 10 73.22 10.02 -37.26
N PHE A 11 74.01 10.83 -36.55
CA PHE A 11 73.69 11.22 -35.17
C PHE A 11 72.72 12.42 -35.06
N SER A 12 72.69 13.31 -36.07
CA SER A 12 71.81 14.49 -36.05
C SER A 12 70.36 14.15 -36.42
N ARG A 13 70.12 13.13 -37.27
CA ARG A 13 68.76 12.69 -37.62
C ARG A 13 68.10 11.84 -36.52
N LEU A 14 68.86 11.08 -35.75
CA LEU A 14 68.30 10.31 -34.63
C LEU A 14 67.94 11.21 -33.45
N MET A 15 68.72 12.26 -33.16
CA MET A 15 68.35 13.24 -32.12
C MET A 15 67.17 14.14 -32.53
N LEU A 16 67.01 14.48 -33.81
CA LEU A 16 65.86 15.27 -34.28
C LEU A 16 64.55 14.45 -34.27
N ILE A 17 64.62 13.15 -34.57
CA ILE A 17 63.46 12.25 -34.47
C ILE A 17 63.12 11.92 -33.00
N LEU A 18 64.13 11.83 -32.12
CA LEU A 18 63.89 11.66 -30.68
C LEU A 18 63.38 12.97 -30.03
N MET A 19 63.83 14.16 -30.46
CA MET A 19 63.30 15.44 -29.97
C MET A 19 61.91 15.76 -30.54
N LEU A 20 61.58 15.40 -31.79
CA LEU A 20 60.20 15.48 -32.29
C LEU A 20 59.29 14.43 -31.61
N GLY A 21 59.80 13.23 -31.31
CA GLY A 21 59.06 12.21 -30.56
C GLY A 21 58.79 12.60 -29.11
N VAL A 22 59.72 13.30 -28.44
CA VAL A 22 59.54 13.80 -27.08
C VAL A 22 58.68 15.08 -27.04
N MET A 23 58.69 15.93 -28.08
CA MET A 23 57.75 17.06 -28.18
C MET A 23 56.32 16.64 -28.56
N LEU A 24 56.13 15.53 -29.30
CA LEU A 24 54.81 14.94 -29.56
C LEU A 24 54.23 14.19 -28.34
N LEU A 25 55.07 13.76 -27.40
CA LEU A 25 54.65 13.18 -26.11
C LEU A 25 54.49 14.22 -24.99
N ALA A 26 55.08 15.41 -25.12
CA ALA A 26 54.88 16.54 -24.20
C ALA A 26 53.69 17.45 -24.59
N GLY A 27 53.05 17.21 -25.74
CA GLY A 27 51.87 17.93 -26.22
C GLY A 27 50.52 17.26 -25.87
N CYS A 28 50.53 16.10 -25.22
CA CYS A 28 49.31 15.55 -24.64
C CYS A 28 49.01 16.28 -23.34
N SER A 29 48.22 17.37 -23.44
CA SER A 29 47.44 17.87 -22.32
C SER A 29 46.74 16.66 -21.69
N SER A 30 47.19 16.22 -20.52
CA SER A 30 46.49 15.22 -19.73
C SER A 30 45.13 15.82 -19.44
N LYS A 31 44.07 15.33 -20.11
CA LYS A 31 42.71 15.74 -19.79
C LYS A 31 42.54 15.53 -18.28
N SER A 32 42.23 16.60 -17.55
CA SER A 32 42.01 16.54 -16.11
C SER A 32 40.99 15.46 -15.78
N THR A 33 41.17 14.74 -14.68
CA THR A 33 40.21 13.72 -14.24
C THR A 33 38.86 14.39 -13.88
N PRO A 34 37.73 13.66 -13.89
CA PRO A 34 36.44 14.23 -13.46
C PRO A 34 36.51 14.88 -12.07
N GLU A 35 37.22 14.25 -11.12
CA GLU A 35 37.37 14.78 -9.76
C GLU A 35 38.26 16.05 -9.70
N GLU A 36 39.28 16.14 -10.55
CA GLU A 36 40.08 17.36 -10.71
C GLU A 36 39.24 18.50 -11.25
N ARG A 37 38.38 18.25 -12.25
CA ARG A 37 37.45 19.27 -12.78
C ARG A 37 36.45 19.73 -11.73
N VAL A 38 35.86 18.80 -10.98
CA VAL A 38 34.97 19.13 -9.85
C VAL A 38 35.68 20.01 -8.84
N SER A 39 36.91 19.65 -8.45
CA SER A 39 37.70 20.39 -7.47
C SER A 39 38.07 21.80 -7.98
N GLU A 40 38.45 21.91 -9.26
CA GLU A 40 38.76 23.17 -9.93
C GLU A 40 37.54 24.09 -9.96
N THR A 41 36.39 23.61 -10.44
CA THR A 41 35.13 24.37 -10.45
C THR A 41 34.74 24.81 -9.03
N LEU A 42 34.75 23.89 -8.06
CA LEU A 42 34.36 24.18 -6.69
C LEU A 42 35.25 25.23 -6.02
N SER A 43 36.55 25.26 -6.35
CA SER A 43 37.51 26.25 -5.82
C SER A 43 37.26 27.67 -6.31
N ARG A 44 36.59 27.84 -7.47
CA ARG A 44 36.27 29.14 -8.07
C ARG A 44 34.92 29.68 -7.63
N MET A 45 34.07 28.85 -7.03
CA MET A 45 32.72 29.23 -6.64
C MET A 45 32.73 30.03 -5.32
N SER A 46 32.07 31.18 -5.34
CA SER A 46 31.74 31.90 -4.11
C SER A 46 30.73 31.11 -3.26
N LEU A 47 30.55 31.49 -1.99
CA LEU A 47 29.51 30.89 -1.15
C LEU A 47 28.11 31.03 -1.78
N LYS A 48 27.81 32.18 -2.40
CA LYS A 48 26.54 32.43 -3.09
C LYS A 48 26.38 31.54 -4.32
N ASP A 49 27.46 31.31 -5.09
CA ASP A 49 27.44 30.36 -6.20
C ASP A 49 27.16 28.93 -5.71
N LYS A 50 27.79 28.54 -4.59
CA LYS A 50 27.58 27.22 -3.99
C LYS A 50 26.13 27.04 -3.54
N ILE A 51 25.52 28.08 -2.96
CA ILE A 51 24.10 28.05 -2.56
C ILE A 51 23.20 28.03 -3.79
N ALA A 52 23.48 28.83 -4.83
CA ALA A 52 22.72 28.83 -6.08
C ALA A 52 22.75 27.46 -6.77
N GLN A 53 23.88 26.74 -6.73
CA GLN A 53 23.98 25.39 -7.29
C GLN A 53 23.11 24.35 -6.57
N LYS A 54 22.64 24.68 -5.35
CA LYS A 54 21.75 23.83 -4.57
C LYS A 54 20.27 24.11 -4.84
N ILE A 55 19.91 24.94 -5.83
CA ILE A 55 18.53 25.32 -6.13
C ILE A 55 18.11 24.78 -7.51
N ILE A 56 16.93 24.15 -7.56
CA ILE A 56 16.20 23.84 -8.78
C ILE A 56 14.92 24.68 -8.78
N LEU A 57 14.74 25.53 -9.79
CA LEU A 57 13.52 26.34 -9.95
C LEU A 57 12.57 25.69 -10.95
N ASP A 58 11.27 25.91 -10.76
CA ASP A 58 10.31 25.78 -11.86
C ASP A 58 10.10 27.14 -12.52
N PHE A 59 10.02 27.12 -13.84
CA PHE A 59 9.53 28.25 -14.64
C PHE A 59 8.33 27.75 -15.42
N ARG A 60 7.32 27.23 -14.71
CA ARG A 60 6.14 26.64 -15.34
C ARG A 60 5.38 27.67 -16.18
N TYR A 61 5.12 28.82 -15.57
CA TYR A 61 4.52 29.99 -16.21
C TYR A 61 5.45 31.19 -16.06
N PHE A 62 5.50 32.10 -17.05
CA PHE A 62 6.27 33.34 -16.93
C PHE A 62 5.67 34.49 -17.74
N CYS A 63 5.54 35.66 -17.12
CA CYS A 63 5.01 36.88 -17.71
C CYS A 63 6.02 38.04 -17.53
N SER A 64 6.44 38.67 -18.64
CA SER A 64 7.39 39.79 -18.61
C SER A 64 6.80 41.08 -18.02
N GLU A 65 5.49 41.31 -18.19
CA GLU A 65 4.79 42.42 -17.54
C GLU A 65 4.04 41.94 -16.30
N PRO A 66 4.14 42.65 -15.16
CA PRO A 66 3.34 42.34 -13.99
C PRO A 66 1.86 42.59 -14.32
N LYS A 67 1.07 41.52 -14.40
CA LYS A 67 -0.37 41.63 -14.28
C LYS A 67 -0.68 42.16 -12.87
N GLY A 68 -1.72 42.98 -12.69
CA GLY A 68 -1.99 43.68 -11.43
C GLY A 68 -2.01 42.75 -10.20
N GLU A 69 -1.94 43.29 -8.97
CA GLU A 69 -1.75 42.55 -7.70
C GLU A 69 -2.66 41.33 -7.42
N LYS A 70 -3.69 41.08 -8.25
CA LYS A 70 -4.66 39.98 -8.11
C LYS A 70 -4.70 38.97 -9.27
N GLU A 71 -3.89 39.12 -10.31
CA GLU A 71 -3.98 38.25 -11.51
C GLU A 71 -2.74 37.35 -11.62
N GLU A 72 -2.92 36.03 -11.45
CA GLU A 72 -1.85 35.04 -11.56
C GLU A 72 -1.36 34.89 -13.02
N CYS A 73 -0.04 34.77 -13.21
CA CYS A 73 0.52 34.46 -14.53
C CYS A 73 0.29 32.99 -14.86
N ARG A 74 -0.44 32.73 -15.96
CA ARG A 74 -0.72 31.40 -16.51
C ARG A 74 -0.17 31.22 -17.93
N THR A 75 0.71 32.11 -18.38
CA THR A 75 1.35 31.99 -19.71
C THR A 75 2.48 30.95 -19.64
N PRO A 76 2.38 29.81 -20.35
CA PRO A 76 3.42 28.79 -20.28
C PRO A 76 4.77 29.28 -20.77
N MET A 77 5.85 29.01 -20.02
CA MET A 77 7.19 29.38 -20.46
C MET A 77 7.73 28.35 -21.46
N GLN A 78 7.48 28.58 -22.74
CA GLN A 78 7.92 27.71 -23.84
C GLN A 78 9.20 28.21 -24.52
N GLN A 79 9.67 29.40 -24.19
CA GLN A 79 10.94 29.98 -24.65
C GLN A 79 11.59 30.69 -23.48
N VAL A 80 12.92 30.85 -23.47
CA VAL A 80 13.64 31.54 -22.39
C VAL A 80 13.48 33.06 -22.55
N PRO A 81 12.77 33.76 -21.64
CA PRO A 81 12.64 35.22 -21.68
C PRO A 81 13.97 35.90 -21.33
N ALA A 82 14.14 37.17 -21.72
CA ALA A 82 15.39 37.91 -21.53
C ALA A 82 15.76 38.06 -20.04
N GLU A 83 14.76 38.17 -19.18
CA GLU A 83 14.88 38.34 -17.73
C GLU A 83 15.41 37.05 -17.09
N VAL A 84 14.84 35.89 -17.49
CA VAL A 84 15.30 34.57 -17.05
C VAL A 84 16.70 34.27 -17.60
N ALA A 85 16.96 34.60 -18.87
CA ALA A 85 18.28 34.48 -19.47
C ALA A 85 19.33 35.29 -18.67
N GLY A 86 19.06 36.56 -18.40
CA GLY A 86 19.93 37.41 -17.60
C GLY A 86 20.14 36.90 -16.18
N PHE A 87 19.11 36.30 -15.56
CA PHE A 87 19.23 35.67 -14.25
C PHE A 87 20.16 34.44 -14.30
N LEU A 88 19.98 33.54 -15.26
CA LEU A 88 20.83 32.35 -15.44
C LEU A 88 22.30 32.71 -15.75
N GLU A 89 22.53 33.82 -16.44
CA GLU A 89 23.89 34.32 -16.73
C GLU A 89 24.57 34.96 -15.50
N ARG A 90 23.82 35.37 -14.47
CA ARG A 90 24.39 35.93 -13.23
C ARG A 90 24.57 34.91 -12.12
N HIS A 91 23.72 33.88 -12.07
CA HIS A 91 23.70 32.91 -10.96
C HIS A 91 24.14 31.53 -11.43
N ALA A 92 24.97 30.87 -10.61
CA ALA A 92 25.34 29.47 -10.80
C ALA A 92 24.18 28.54 -10.37
N LEU A 93 23.04 28.59 -11.04
CA LEU A 93 21.86 27.80 -10.67
C LEU A 93 22.12 26.29 -10.81
N GLY A 94 21.53 25.50 -9.89
CA GLY A 94 21.61 24.04 -9.85
C GLY A 94 20.93 23.36 -11.03
N GLY A 95 19.69 23.76 -11.27
CA GLY A 95 18.86 23.18 -12.30
C GLY A 95 17.52 23.87 -12.49
N VAL A 96 16.73 23.31 -13.40
CA VAL A 96 15.34 23.70 -13.69
C VAL A 96 14.50 22.44 -13.78
N ILE A 97 13.27 22.48 -13.26
CA ILE A 97 12.26 21.43 -13.48
C ILE A 97 11.24 21.91 -14.52
N LEU A 98 10.88 21.03 -15.44
CA LEU A 98 9.87 21.27 -16.47
C LEU A 98 8.56 20.54 -16.13
N PHE A 99 7.44 21.16 -16.51
CA PHE A 99 6.10 20.62 -16.43
C PHE A 99 5.49 20.47 -17.83
N ALA A 100 4.30 19.87 -17.93
CA ALA A 100 3.62 19.68 -19.21
C ALA A 100 3.42 21.01 -19.96
N ASP A 101 3.15 22.12 -19.26
CA ASP A 101 2.97 23.44 -19.85
C ASP A 101 4.19 23.96 -20.60
N ASN A 102 5.40 23.55 -20.21
CA ASN A 102 6.63 23.94 -20.88
C ASN A 102 6.83 23.23 -22.24
N ILE A 103 6.01 22.21 -22.52
CA ILE A 103 6.23 21.22 -23.57
C ILE A 103 5.07 21.30 -24.58
N ASP A 104 5.34 21.87 -25.74
CA ASP A 104 4.39 22.01 -26.85
C ASP A 104 4.73 21.03 -27.98
N SER A 105 5.91 21.23 -28.58
CA SER A 105 6.42 20.41 -29.68
C SER A 105 7.87 19.98 -29.43
N ILE A 106 8.32 18.97 -30.18
CA ILE A 106 9.70 18.46 -30.13
C ILE A 106 10.70 19.59 -30.34
N GLU A 107 10.54 20.37 -31.41
CA GLU A 107 11.46 21.47 -31.74
C GLU A 107 11.44 22.56 -30.67
N GLN A 108 10.25 23.01 -30.25
CA GLN A 108 10.12 24.03 -29.21
C GLN A 108 10.82 23.59 -27.92
N THR A 109 10.60 22.35 -27.49
CA THR A 109 11.19 21.81 -26.27
C THR A 109 12.71 21.77 -26.35
N VAL A 110 13.27 21.29 -27.47
CA VAL A 110 14.73 21.28 -27.70
C VAL A 110 15.31 22.69 -27.69
N ARG A 111 14.61 23.68 -28.27
CA ARG A 111 15.04 25.09 -28.24
C ARG A 111 15.03 25.64 -26.82
N LEU A 112 13.99 25.35 -26.04
CA LEU A 112 13.88 25.76 -24.65
C LEU A 112 15.05 25.19 -23.82
N THR A 113 15.26 23.88 -23.82
CA THR A 113 16.32 23.24 -23.04
C THR A 113 17.71 23.66 -23.52
N HIS A 114 17.91 23.83 -24.83
CA HIS A 114 19.16 24.38 -25.36
C HIS A 114 19.39 25.81 -24.89
N GLY A 115 18.38 26.68 -24.92
CA GLY A 115 18.47 28.06 -24.42
C GLY A 115 18.85 28.12 -22.94
N LEU A 116 18.17 27.34 -22.09
CA LEU A 116 18.45 27.23 -20.66
C LEU A 116 19.91 26.84 -20.40
N GLN A 117 20.42 25.83 -21.10
CA GLN A 117 21.81 25.40 -20.98
C GLN A 117 22.79 26.48 -21.45
N ARG A 118 22.52 27.14 -22.58
CA ARG A 118 23.41 28.17 -23.16
C ARG A 118 23.58 29.36 -22.23
N HIS A 119 22.51 29.82 -21.58
CA HIS A 119 22.58 30.93 -20.62
C HIS A 119 23.28 30.50 -19.32
N SER A 120 23.00 29.30 -18.81
CA SER A 120 23.69 28.80 -17.61
C SER A 120 25.21 28.61 -17.81
N LEU A 121 25.64 28.14 -18.99
CA LEU A 121 27.06 27.99 -19.33
C LEU A 121 27.81 29.34 -19.43
N ARG A 122 27.11 30.46 -19.53
CA ARG A 122 27.68 31.82 -19.49
C ARG A 122 27.77 32.39 -18.08
N SER A 123 27.21 31.70 -17.07
CA SER A 123 27.37 32.09 -15.67
C SER A 123 28.85 32.09 -15.25
N PRO A 124 29.24 32.81 -14.18
CA PRO A 124 30.62 32.82 -13.69
C PRO A 124 31.19 31.41 -13.40
N SER A 125 30.33 30.47 -12.98
CA SER A 125 30.72 29.08 -12.73
C SER A 125 30.86 28.24 -14.02
N GLY A 126 30.18 28.65 -15.09
CA GLY A 126 30.11 27.94 -16.37
C GLY A 126 29.56 26.51 -16.26
N VAL A 127 28.84 26.15 -15.18
CA VAL A 127 28.33 24.80 -14.91
C VAL A 127 26.98 24.61 -15.60
N PRO A 128 26.72 23.49 -16.30
CA PRO A 128 25.42 23.25 -16.95
C PRO A 128 24.31 22.94 -15.93
N LEU A 129 23.06 23.11 -16.34
CA LEU A 129 21.88 22.82 -15.51
C LEU A 129 21.57 21.33 -15.46
N LEU A 130 21.07 20.87 -14.30
CA LEU A 130 20.19 19.71 -14.25
C LEU A 130 18.82 20.15 -14.77
N ILE A 131 18.37 19.60 -15.89
CA ILE A 131 17.02 19.84 -16.44
C ILE A 131 16.20 18.59 -16.13
N SER A 132 15.22 18.76 -15.24
CA SER A 132 14.46 17.67 -14.62
C SER A 132 13.00 17.67 -15.06
N ILE A 133 12.33 16.51 -14.95
CA ILE A 133 10.90 16.33 -15.22
C ILE A 133 10.37 15.11 -14.46
N ASP A 134 9.05 15.04 -14.24
CA ASP A 134 8.35 13.86 -13.74
C ASP A 134 7.75 13.02 -14.87
N GLN A 135 8.59 12.26 -15.59
CA GLN A 135 8.15 11.34 -16.64
C GLN A 135 8.19 9.90 -16.10
N GLU A 136 7.28 9.55 -15.20
CA GLU A 136 7.16 8.20 -14.62
C GLU A 136 6.60 7.19 -15.62
N GLY A 137 5.74 7.67 -16.51
CA GLY A 137 4.89 6.85 -17.38
C GLY A 137 3.56 6.51 -16.72
N GLY A 138 2.59 6.02 -17.50
CA GLY A 138 1.20 5.90 -17.03
C GLY A 138 0.63 7.27 -16.68
N LYS A 139 -0.06 7.39 -15.54
CA LYS A 139 -0.77 8.62 -15.12
C LYS A 139 0.14 9.84 -14.95
N VAL A 140 1.38 9.66 -14.51
CA VAL A 140 2.35 10.75 -14.34
C VAL A 140 3.31 10.75 -15.52
N ALA A 141 2.88 11.42 -16.59
CA ALA A 141 3.67 11.67 -17.79
C ALA A 141 3.44 13.11 -18.23
N ARG A 142 4.52 13.87 -18.44
CA ARG A 142 4.47 15.29 -18.84
C ARG A 142 4.60 15.49 -20.34
N LEU A 143 5.24 14.55 -21.04
CA LEU A 143 5.33 14.61 -22.49
C LEU A 143 3.96 14.31 -23.14
N PRO A 144 3.52 15.10 -24.14
CA PRO A 144 2.29 14.86 -24.87
C PRO A 144 2.27 13.49 -25.55
N GLY A 145 1.25 12.69 -25.24
CA GLY A 145 1.10 11.33 -25.79
C GLY A 145 0.86 11.30 -27.31
N SER A 146 0.50 12.44 -27.93
CA SER A 146 0.32 12.57 -29.39
C SER A 146 1.61 12.35 -30.17
N TRP A 147 2.76 12.67 -29.57
CA TRP A 147 4.07 12.50 -30.21
C TRP A 147 5.11 11.78 -29.35
N ALA A 148 4.92 11.64 -28.04
CA ALA A 148 5.82 10.90 -27.13
C ALA A 148 5.21 9.62 -26.55
N THR A 149 6.07 8.71 -26.11
CA THR A 149 5.65 7.39 -25.57
C THR A 149 5.44 7.47 -24.06
N ASN A 150 4.20 7.28 -23.58
CA ASN A 150 3.83 7.49 -22.18
C ASN A 150 3.66 6.20 -21.36
N PHE A 151 3.52 5.04 -22.02
CA PHE A 151 3.36 3.73 -21.38
C PHE A 151 2.16 3.61 -20.43
N ALA A 152 1.93 2.39 -19.94
CA ALA A 152 0.82 2.08 -19.02
C ALA A 152 1.17 2.28 -17.52
N GLY A 153 2.41 2.62 -17.18
CA GLY A 153 2.84 2.91 -15.81
C GLY A 153 3.39 1.71 -15.01
N ASN A 154 3.82 1.98 -13.78
CA ASN A 154 4.59 1.04 -12.95
C ASN A 154 3.79 -0.20 -12.54
N MET A 155 2.55 -0.02 -12.09
CA MET A 155 1.69 -1.16 -11.71
C MET A 155 1.40 -2.07 -12.91
N ALA A 156 1.23 -1.50 -14.12
CA ALA A 156 1.05 -2.26 -15.34
C ALA A 156 2.29 -3.10 -15.69
N ILE A 157 3.51 -2.56 -15.50
CA ILE A 157 4.76 -3.33 -15.69
C ILE A 157 4.78 -4.55 -14.75
N SER A 158 4.43 -4.35 -13.49
CA SER A 158 4.35 -5.41 -12.48
C SER A 158 3.24 -6.43 -12.77
N ALA A 159 2.15 -5.99 -13.40
CA ALA A 159 1.05 -6.88 -13.79
C ALA A 159 1.42 -7.82 -14.94
N THR A 160 2.47 -7.54 -15.71
CA THR A 160 2.88 -8.43 -16.82
C THR A 160 3.27 -9.83 -16.33
N PRO A 161 3.23 -10.87 -17.20
CA PRO A 161 3.54 -12.24 -16.81
C PRO A 161 4.88 -12.38 -16.09
N PRO A 162 4.97 -13.25 -15.06
CA PRO A 162 6.23 -13.57 -14.40
C PRO A 162 7.34 -13.91 -15.40
N GLY A 163 8.53 -13.35 -15.17
CA GLY A 163 9.68 -13.50 -16.07
C GLY A 163 9.79 -12.43 -17.17
N ARG A 164 8.71 -11.68 -17.47
CA ARG A 164 8.77 -10.54 -18.43
C ARG A 164 8.86 -9.17 -17.76
N GLN A 165 8.50 -9.07 -16.48
CA GLN A 165 8.39 -7.80 -15.76
C GLN A 165 9.71 -7.00 -15.75
N ASN A 166 10.85 -7.67 -15.47
CA ASN A 166 12.16 -7.03 -15.47
C ASN A 166 12.58 -6.50 -16.86
N ASP A 167 12.26 -7.24 -17.92
CA ASP A 167 12.55 -6.84 -19.31
C ASP A 167 11.72 -5.60 -19.71
N PHE A 168 10.43 -5.60 -19.38
CA PHE A 168 9.58 -4.43 -19.59
C PHE A 168 10.07 -3.24 -18.77
N ALA A 169 10.39 -3.41 -17.48
CA ALA A 169 10.92 -2.33 -16.65
C ALA A 169 12.20 -1.71 -17.24
N ARG A 170 13.16 -2.54 -17.69
CA ARG A 170 14.40 -2.08 -18.32
C ARG A 170 14.14 -1.34 -19.64
N LYS A 171 13.28 -1.88 -20.51
CA LYS A 171 12.94 -1.28 -21.81
C LYS A 171 12.19 0.04 -21.66
N VAL A 172 11.23 0.10 -20.75
CA VAL A 172 10.50 1.34 -20.43
C VAL A 172 11.49 2.40 -19.94
N GLY A 173 12.34 2.06 -18.97
CA GLY A 173 13.37 2.98 -18.49
C GLY A 173 14.29 3.48 -19.61
N ALA A 174 14.77 2.58 -20.49
CA ALA A 174 15.62 2.94 -21.61
C ALA A 174 14.95 3.88 -22.62
N ILE A 175 13.68 3.63 -22.96
CA ILE A 175 12.91 4.45 -23.90
C ILE A 175 12.61 5.82 -23.29
N LEU A 176 12.13 5.87 -22.06
CA LEU A 176 11.90 7.15 -21.36
C LEU A 176 13.19 7.96 -21.29
N GLY A 177 14.31 7.33 -20.91
CA GLY A 177 15.62 7.99 -20.89
C GLY A 177 16.04 8.49 -22.27
N ALA A 178 15.84 7.71 -23.33
CA ALA A 178 16.23 8.08 -24.69
C ALA A 178 15.40 9.27 -25.22
N GLU A 179 14.09 9.26 -25.02
CA GLU A 179 13.20 10.35 -25.45
C GLU A 179 13.52 11.65 -24.68
N LEU A 180 13.69 11.56 -23.35
CA LEU A 180 14.05 12.71 -22.51
C LEU A 180 15.41 13.31 -22.88
N MET A 181 16.43 12.47 -23.05
CA MET A 181 17.77 12.92 -23.39
C MET A 181 17.81 13.61 -24.76
N ALA A 182 17.01 13.12 -25.71
CA ALA A 182 16.90 13.74 -27.02
C ALA A 182 16.25 15.14 -26.96
N LEU A 183 15.35 15.37 -26.00
CA LEU A 183 14.78 16.69 -25.67
C LEU A 183 15.74 17.60 -24.89
N GLY A 184 16.91 17.10 -24.46
CA GLY A 184 17.84 17.84 -23.61
C GLY A 184 17.49 17.83 -22.13
N ILE A 185 16.56 16.96 -21.71
CA ILE A 185 16.20 16.71 -20.31
C ILE A 185 17.10 15.60 -19.78
N ASN A 186 17.80 15.84 -18.67
CA ASN A 186 18.89 14.98 -18.21
C ASN A 186 18.69 14.40 -16.80
N VAL A 187 17.61 14.79 -16.12
CA VAL A 187 17.14 14.15 -14.89
C VAL A 187 15.69 13.74 -15.09
N ASN A 188 15.36 12.50 -14.73
CA ASN A 188 13.97 12.08 -14.57
C ASN A 188 13.72 11.78 -13.10
N HIS A 189 12.67 12.38 -12.55
CA HIS A 189 12.18 12.07 -11.21
C HIS A 189 11.37 10.77 -11.22
N ALA A 190 12.04 9.68 -11.59
CA ALA A 190 11.54 8.31 -11.63
C ALA A 190 12.73 7.34 -11.47
N PRO A 191 12.54 6.10 -11.03
CA PRO A 191 11.27 5.44 -10.70
C PRO A 191 10.73 5.76 -9.31
N VAL A 192 9.42 5.57 -9.14
CA VAL A 192 8.77 5.48 -7.83
C VAL A 192 9.13 4.13 -7.20
N VAL A 193 9.59 4.15 -5.95
CA VAL A 193 9.98 2.96 -5.17
C VAL A 193 9.11 2.77 -3.93
N ASP A 194 8.04 3.55 -3.78
CA ASP A 194 7.10 3.41 -2.67
C ASP A 194 6.37 2.06 -2.72
N ILE A 195 6.16 1.43 -1.57
CA ILE A 195 5.46 0.14 -1.45
C ILE A 195 3.99 0.41 -1.14
N ASN A 196 3.08 0.09 -2.05
CA ASN A 196 1.68 0.47 -1.92
C ASN A 196 0.90 -0.47 -0.98
N THR A 197 1.23 -0.45 0.32
CA THR A 197 0.60 -1.26 1.37
C THR A 197 -0.77 -0.73 1.79
N ASN A 198 -1.00 0.58 1.66
CA ASN A 198 -2.31 1.19 1.94
C ASN A 198 -3.13 1.26 0.65
N ARG A 199 -4.27 0.57 0.63
CA ARG A 199 -5.19 0.52 -0.52
C ARG A 199 -5.87 1.85 -0.80
N ASP A 200 -6.07 2.65 0.23
CA ASP A 200 -6.74 3.95 0.17
C ASP A 200 -5.75 5.08 -0.11
N ASN A 201 -4.47 4.77 -0.36
CA ASN A 201 -3.47 5.75 -0.73
C ASN A 201 -3.89 6.48 -2.02
N PRO A 202 -4.23 7.78 -1.95
CA PRO A 202 -4.77 8.49 -3.10
C PRO A 202 -3.67 8.93 -4.08
N VAL A 203 -2.41 8.95 -3.63
CA VAL A 203 -1.27 9.60 -4.30
C VAL A 203 -0.36 8.60 -5.01
N ILE A 204 -0.03 7.46 -4.38
CA ILE A 204 0.93 6.48 -4.93
C ILE A 204 0.21 5.47 -5.81
N ASN A 205 -0.60 4.57 -5.24
CA ASN A 205 -1.51 3.73 -6.00
C ASN A 205 -0.84 3.04 -7.22
N VAL A 206 -1.38 3.22 -8.44
CA VAL A 206 -0.84 2.71 -9.71
C VAL A 206 0.56 3.23 -10.09
N ARG A 207 1.05 4.28 -9.43
CA ARG A 207 2.44 4.77 -9.58
C ARG A 207 3.44 3.87 -8.86
N SER A 208 3.02 3.09 -7.87
CA SER A 208 3.87 2.00 -7.36
C SER A 208 3.82 0.79 -8.28
N PHE A 209 4.88 -0.01 -8.26
CA PHE A 209 4.88 -1.31 -8.93
C PHE A 209 4.03 -2.34 -8.19
N SER A 210 4.00 -2.36 -6.86
CA SER A 210 3.44 -3.46 -6.06
C SER A 210 3.32 -3.09 -4.58
N ASP A 211 2.65 -3.93 -3.81
CA ASP A 211 2.66 -3.96 -2.34
C ASP A 211 3.78 -4.83 -1.76
N GLN A 212 4.61 -5.45 -2.61
CA GLN A 212 5.73 -6.32 -2.21
C GLN A 212 7.09 -5.60 -2.33
N PRO A 213 7.84 -5.40 -1.21
CA PRO A 213 9.11 -4.69 -1.21
C PRO A 213 10.15 -5.21 -2.21
N GLU A 214 10.32 -6.53 -2.32
CA GLU A 214 11.29 -7.16 -3.23
C GLU A 214 10.91 -6.95 -4.69
N LYS A 215 9.61 -7.02 -5.01
CA LYS A 215 9.13 -6.83 -6.37
C LYS A 215 9.32 -5.38 -6.81
N VAL A 216 8.94 -4.41 -5.96
CA VAL A 216 9.18 -2.98 -6.24
C VAL A 216 10.67 -2.71 -6.43
N THR A 217 11.52 -3.22 -5.53
CA THR A 217 12.97 -3.06 -5.59
C THR A 217 13.55 -3.58 -6.91
N ALA A 218 13.16 -4.78 -7.33
CA ALA A 218 13.67 -5.40 -8.54
C ALA A 218 13.27 -4.60 -9.80
N LEU A 219 11.98 -4.26 -9.93
CA LEU A 219 11.46 -3.58 -11.12
C LEU A 219 11.95 -2.14 -11.21
N ALA A 220 11.89 -1.38 -10.12
CA ALA A 220 12.43 -0.02 -10.09
C ALA A 220 13.93 -0.02 -10.38
N GLY A 221 14.69 -0.97 -9.85
CA GLY A 221 16.11 -1.12 -10.14
C GLY A 221 16.44 -1.45 -11.61
N GLN A 222 15.52 -2.06 -12.36
CA GLN A 222 15.68 -2.25 -13.81
C GLN A 222 15.31 -1.00 -14.60
N MET A 223 14.23 -0.31 -14.21
CA MET A 223 13.81 0.94 -14.85
C MET A 223 14.85 2.05 -14.65
N ALA A 224 15.36 2.23 -13.43
CA ALA A 224 16.44 3.15 -13.11
C ALA A 224 17.68 2.88 -13.98
N GLN A 225 18.09 1.62 -14.07
CA GLN A 225 19.24 1.25 -14.91
C GLN A 225 18.98 1.55 -16.39
N GLY A 226 17.77 1.30 -16.91
CA GLY A 226 17.43 1.65 -18.29
C GLY A 226 17.58 3.14 -18.57
N MET A 227 17.11 4.01 -17.66
CA MET A 227 17.28 5.46 -17.80
C MET A 227 18.76 5.87 -17.78
N MET A 228 19.55 5.28 -16.86
CA MET A 228 20.99 5.57 -16.76
C MET A 228 21.77 5.11 -17.99
N ASP A 229 21.42 3.98 -18.60
CA ASP A 229 22.05 3.51 -19.85
C ASP A 229 21.81 4.50 -21.01
N SER A 230 20.67 5.20 -21.00
CA SER A 230 20.32 6.25 -21.96
C SER A 230 20.91 7.62 -21.60
N GLY A 231 21.71 7.71 -20.54
CA GLY A 231 22.37 8.95 -20.10
C GLY A 231 21.49 9.89 -19.27
N VAL A 232 20.34 9.42 -18.75
CA VAL A 232 19.46 10.21 -17.88
C VAL A 232 19.63 9.80 -16.42
N ILE A 233 19.76 10.79 -15.54
CA ILE A 233 19.84 10.58 -14.10
C ILE A 233 18.46 10.16 -13.59
N SER A 234 18.37 8.94 -13.04
CA SER A 234 17.15 8.46 -12.36
C SER A 234 17.08 8.95 -10.91
N THR A 235 15.88 9.22 -10.41
CA THR A 235 15.65 9.63 -9.03
C THR A 235 14.73 8.64 -8.32
N LEU A 236 15.23 7.96 -7.29
CA LEU A 236 14.36 7.10 -6.46
C LEU A 236 13.48 7.97 -5.57
N LYS A 237 12.18 7.71 -5.54
CA LYS A 237 11.23 8.51 -4.74
C LYS A 237 10.08 7.67 -4.13
N HIS A 238 9.53 8.02 -2.97
CA HIS A 238 9.78 9.25 -2.20
C HIS A 238 10.28 8.88 -0.79
N PHE A 239 11.57 9.09 -0.52
CA PHE A 239 12.19 8.68 0.75
C PHE A 239 11.54 9.38 1.95
N PRO A 240 11.15 8.68 3.03
CA PRO A 240 11.48 7.29 3.38
C PRO A 240 10.45 6.24 2.94
N GLY A 241 9.43 6.63 2.19
CA GLY A 241 8.33 5.79 1.70
C GLY A 241 6.99 6.51 1.85
N HIS A 242 6.25 6.68 0.75
CA HIS A 242 4.95 7.35 0.70
C HIS A 242 3.77 6.37 0.57
N GLY A 243 4.05 5.06 0.55
CA GLY A 243 3.09 4.04 0.15
C GLY A 243 1.99 3.71 1.18
N ASP A 244 2.16 4.07 2.46
CA ASP A 244 1.18 3.78 3.53
C ASP A 244 0.36 5.02 4.00
N THR A 245 0.40 6.14 3.29
CA THR A 245 -0.29 7.38 3.72
C THR A 245 -1.73 7.44 3.21
N ALA A 246 -2.69 7.76 4.09
CA ALA A 246 -4.08 8.05 3.72
C ALA A 246 -4.33 9.53 3.33
N LEU A 247 -3.35 10.41 3.55
CA LEU A 247 -3.43 11.84 3.25
C LEU A 247 -2.43 12.23 2.17
N ASP A 248 -2.84 13.16 1.31
CA ASP A 248 -1.98 13.75 0.29
C ASP A 248 -1.11 14.87 0.86
N SER A 249 0.20 14.79 0.63
CA SER A 249 1.19 15.82 1.00
C SER A 249 0.98 17.17 0.30
N HIS A 250 0.24 17.20 -0.81
CA HIS A 250 -0.20 18.44 -1.46
C HIS A 250 -1.27 19.18 -0.66
N LEU A 251 -2.01 18.48 0.22
CA LEU A 251 -3.18 19.00 0.92
C LEU A 251 -2.97 19.16 2.43
N ALA A 252 -2.17 18.29 3.04
CA ALA A 252 -1.88 18.26 4.48
C ALA A 252 -0.49 17.65 4.77
N VAL A 253 -0.10 17.54 6.05
CA VAL A 253 1.13 16.83 6.46
C VAL A 253 0.80 15.36 6.73
N PRO A 254 1.17 14.41 5.86
CA PRO A 254 0.92 13.01 6.10
C PRO A 254 1.87 12.42 7.17
N GLN A 255 1.38 11.42 7.88
CA GLN A 255 2.14 10.67 8.87
C GLN A 255 2.01 9.17 8.61
N VAL A 256 3.11 8.43 8.72
CA VAL A 256 3.13 6.97 8.71
C VAL A 256 3.38 6.46 10.13
N GLY A 257 2.50 5.56 10.59
CA GLY A 257 2.49 5.03 11.95
C GLY A 257 3.32 3.76 12.17
N HIS A 258 4.08 3.31 11.16
CA HIS A 258 4.92 2.13 11.25
C HIS A 258 5.96 2.25 12.37
N ASP A 259 6.23 1.15 13.07
CA ASP A 259 7.41 1.07 13.93
C ASP A 259 8.70 1.00 13.10
N ARG A 260 9.85 1.10 13.77
CA ARG A 260 11.16 1.10 13.08
C ARG A 260 11.41 -0.22 12.35
N ALA A 261 11.06 -1.37 12.91
CA ALA A 261 11.34 -2.66 12.28
C ALA A 261 10.54 -2.80 10.98
N ARG A 262 9.22 -2.54 11.04
CA ARG A 262 8.35 -2.50 9.86
C ARG A 262 8.87 -1.51 8.83
N SER A 263 9.21 -0.28 9.23
CA SER A 263 9.74 0.73 8.30
C SER A 263 10.99 0.27 7.55
N TYR A 264 11.86 -0.53 8.17
CA TYR A 264 13.06 -1.08 7.52
C TYR A 264 12.75 -2.24 6.58
N ASP A 265 11.81 -3.10 6.97
CA ASP A 265 11.43 -4.28 6.19
C ASP A 265 10.48 -3.94 5.02
N THR A 266 9.82 -2.77 5.05
CA THR A 266 8.90 -2.31 4.01
C THR A 266 9.34 -1.02 3.33
N ASP A 267 9.25 0.12 4.01
CA ASP A 267 9.31 1.45 3.39
C ASP A 267 10.72 1.82 2.92
N LEU A 268 11.71 1.59 3.78
CA LEU A 268 13.12 1.88 3.52
C LEU A 268 13.81 0.79 2.71
N TRP A 269 13.21 -0.40 2.60
CA TRP A 269 13.82 -1.56 1.97
C TRP A 269 14.31 -1.28 0.53
N PRO A 270 13.50 -0.70 -0.38
CA PRO A 270 13.95 -0.44 -1.75
C PRO A 270 15.13 0.53 -1.80
N PHE A 271 15.12 1.57 -0.97
CA PHE A 271 16.21 2.54 -0.90
C PHE A 271 17.51 1.86 -0.47
N ALA A 272 17.51 1.15 0.65
CA ALA A 272 18.69 0.47 1.16
C ALA A 272 19.30 -0.49 0.12
N ARG A 273 18.45 -1.29 -0.54
CA ARG A 273 18.89 -2.28 -1.53
C ARG A 273 19.40 -1.65 -2.82
N LEU A 274 18.76 -0.59 -3.32
CA LEU A 274 19.18 0.07 -4.56
C LEU A 274 20.42 0.95 -4.36
N ILE A 275 20.61 1.54 -3.18
CA ILE A 275 21.85 2.21 -2.80
C ILE A 275 22.99 1.20 -2.80
N ALA A 276 22.83 0.06 -2.12
CA ALA A 276 23.85 -0.99 -2.06
C ALA A 276 24.17 -1.58 -3.44
N ALA A 277 23.21 -1.58 -4.36
CA ALA A 277 23.40 -2.03 -5.74
C ALA A 277 24.03 -0.97 -6.67
N GLY A 278 24.31 0.24 -6.19
CA GLY A 278 24.84 1.34 -7.01
C GLY A 278 23.84 1.88 -8.03
N LYS A 279 22.54 1.76 -7.76
CA LYS A 279 21.44 2.13 -8.68
C LYS A 279 20.65 3.37 -8.26
N ALA A 280 21.24 4.21 -7.42
CA ALA A 280 20.62 5.40 -6.88
C ALA A 280 21.54 6.61 -7.10
N PRO A 281 21.59 7.22 -8.30
CA PRO A 281 22.39 8.42 -8.50
C PRO A 281 21.77 9.65 -7.80
N MET A 282 20.43 9.66 -7.68
CA MET A 282 19.67 10.67 -6.94
C MET A 282 18.53 10.02 -6.14
N ILE A 283 18.23 10.58 -4.96
CA ILE A 283 17.09 10.21 -4.12
C ILE A 283 16.29 11.47 -3.80
N MET A 284 14.97 11.41 -4.01
CA MET A 284 14.04 12.47 -3.63
C MET A 284 13.39 12.14 -2.29
N THR A 285 13.37 13.11 -1.39
CA THR A 285 12.74 13.00 -0.07
C THR A 285 11.29 13.45 -0.11
N ALA A 286 10.42 12.87 0.70
CA ALA A 286 9.03 13.27 0.84
C ALA A 286 8.81 14.20 2.05
N HIS A 287 7.70 14.94 2.04
CA HIS A 287 7.25 15.76 3.18
C HIS A 287 6.36 14.97 4.15
N ILE A 288 6.83 13.80 4.60
CA ILE A 288 6.07 12.84 5.42
C ILE A 288 6.71 12.68 6.80
N GLN A 289 5.89 12.54 7.82
CA GLN A 289 6.31 12.28 9.20
C GLN A 289 6.43 10.78 9.48
N PHE A 290 7.55 10.36 10.05
CA PHE A 290 7.79 8.99 10.54
C PHE A 290 8.24 9.03 12.00
N PRO A 291 7.33 9.09 12.98
CA PRO A 291 7.67 9.29 14.40
C PRO A 291 8.60 8.21 14.97
N ALA A 292 8.52 6.98 14.46
CA ALA A 292 9.40 5.88 14.86
C ALA A 292 10.83 5.99 14.31
N LEU A 293 11.04 6.75 13.23
CA LEU A 293 12.36 7.03 12.65
C LEU A 293 12.94 8.34 13.19
N ASP A 294 12.10 9.35 13.38
CA ASP A 294 12.43 10.60 14.06
C ASP A 294 11.26 11.11 14.92
N GLY A 295 11.43 11.03 16.24
CA GLY A 295 10.47 11.55 17.21
C GLY A 295 10.61 13.04 17.52
N ASP A 296 11.54 13.76 16.87
CA ASP A 296 11.71 15.19 17.09
C ASP A 296 10.50 15.97 16.58
N LYS A 297 10.16 17.03 17.32
CA LYS A 297 9.03 17.91 17.01
C LYS A 297 9.49 19.29 16.57
N ILE A 298 8.75 19.89 15.66
CA ILE A 298 8.88 21.27 15.22
C ILE A 298 7.60 22.04 15.59
N THR A 299 7.77 23.30 15.99
CA THR A 299 6.67 24.21 16.23
C THR A 299 6.25 24.85 14.90
N ALA A 300 5.01 24.63 14.49
CA ALA A 300 4.44 25.21 13.29
C ALA A 300 4.11 26.71 13.49
N LYS A 301 3.80 27.42 12.40
CA LYS A 301 3.44 28.85 12.41
C LYS A 301 2.26 29.18 13.33
N ASP A 302 1.31 28.26 13.46
CA ASP A 302 0.13 28.39 14.32
C ASP A 302 0.41 28.02 15.79
N GLY A 303 1.65 27.68 16.13
CA GLY A 303 2.08 27.27 17.47
C GLY A 303 1.86 25.78 17.78
N SER A 304 1.25 25.02 16.88
CA SER A 304 1.06 23.57 17.08
C SER A 304 2.36 22.78 16.92
N LEU A 305 2.46 21.63 17.60
CA LEU A 305 3.64 20.76 17.56
C LEU A 305 3.42 19.61 16.58
N HIS A 306 4.35 19.48 15.64
CA HIS A 306 4.34 18.47 14.58
C HIS A 306 5.62 17.66 14.62
N TYR A 307 5.60 16.37 14.25
CA TYR A 307 6.84 15.65 14.02
C TYR A 307 7.59 16.26 12.82
N ALA A 308 8.92 16.18 12.82
CA ALA A 308 9.71 16.65 11.69
C ALA A 308 9.39 15.78 10.44
N PRO A 309 8.93 16.39 9.33
CA PRO A 309 8.84 15.67 8.06
C PRO A 309 10.24 15.22 7.61
N ALA A 310 10.33 14.13 6.84
CA ALA A 310 11.61 13.56 6.44
C ALA A 310 12.53 14.56 5.74
N THR A 311 11.98 15.44 4.91
CA THR A 311 12.73 16.52 4.24
C THR A 311 13.44 17.47 5.21
N LEU A 312 12.91 17.63 6.43
CA LEU A 312 13.46 18.51 7.48
C LEU A 312 14.18 17.73 8.58
N SER A 313 14.23 16.39 8.51
CA SER A 313 14.80 15.54 9.55
C SER A 313 16.26 15.21 9.28
N LYS A 314 17.13 15.72 10.15
CA LYS A 314 18.55 15.35 10.14
C LYS A 314 18.76 13.88 10.49
N LYS A 315 17.92 13.29 11.36
CA LYS A 315 18.04 11.87 11.73
C LYS A 315 17.72 10.96 10.56
N MET A 316 16.71 11.28 9.74
CA MET A 316 16.38 10.49 8.56
C MET A 316 17.38 10.72 7.42
N LEU A 317 17.65 11.97 7.04
CA LEU A 317 18.50 12.26 5.87
C LEU A 317 19.98 12.04 6.14
N THR A 318 20.50 12.55 7.26
CA THR A 318 21.92 12.38 7.58
C THR A 318 22.16 11.09 8.39
N GLY A 319 21.32 10.80 9.40
CA GLY A 319 21.49 9.60 10.21
C GLY A 319 21.27 8.32 9.42
N ILE A 320 20.06 8.10 8.92
CA ILE A 320 19.71 6.86 8.20
C ILE A 320 20.33 6.86 6.80
N LEU A 321 19.99 7.85 5.96
CA LEU A 321 20.34 7.77 4.55
C LEU A 321 21.85 7.95 4.29
N ARG A 322 22.49 9.00 4.83
CA ARG A 322 23.95 9.19 4.68
C ARG A 322 24.78 8.18 5.46
N HIS A 323 24.50 7.97 6.75
CA HIS A 323 25.39 7.17 7.60
C HIS A 323 25.01 5.68 7.62
N GLU A 324 23.77 5.32 7.96
CA GLU A 324 23.38 3.91 8.07
C GLU A 324 23.39 3.20 6.71
N PHE A 325 22.86 3.83 5.65
CA PHE A 325 22.85 3.26 4.30
C PHE A 325 24.09 3.60 3.47
N GLY A 326 24.99 4.45 3.97
CA GLY A 326 26.22 4.83 3.27
C GLY A 326 25.97 5.57 1.95
N TYR A 327 24.86 6.29 1.82
CA TYR A 327 24.51 6.97 0.57
C TYR A 327 25.39 8.21 0.35
N ASP A 328 26.15 8.26 -0.75
CA ASP A 328 26.94 9.45 -1.13
C ASP A 328 26.46 10.13 -2.44
N GLY A 329 25.34 9.68 -3.02
CA GLY A 329 24.71 10.33 -4.17
C GLY A 329 23.96 11.61 -3.81
N VAL A 330 23.23 12.21 -4.75
CA VAL A 330 22.52 13.48 -4.50
C VAL A 330 21.18 13.26 -3.80
N ILE A 331 20.89 14.03 -2.75
CA ILE A 331 19.57 14.12 -2.12
C ILE A 331 18.88 15.39 -2.60
N VAL A 332 17.73 15.23 -3.25
CA VAL A 332 16.85 16.33 -3.66
C VAL A 332 15.59 16.33 -2.79
N SER A 333 15.05 17.50 -2.46
CA SER A 333 13.74 17.58 -1.80
C SER A 333 12.60 17.30 -2.79
N ASP A 334 11.42 16.96 -2.28
CA ASP A 334 10.18 17.22 -3.04
C ASP A 334 9.97 18.74 -3.19
N ALA A 335 8.93 19.14 -3.92
CA ALA A 335 8.61 20.53 -4.18
C ALA A 335 8.39 21.33 -2.87
N MET A 336 9.35 22.19 -2.53
CA MET A 336 9.40 22.89 -1.24
C MET A 336 8.29 23.94 -1.04
N ASN A 337 7.54 24.26 -2.10
CA ASN A 337 6.35 25.10 -2.04
C ASN A 337 5.07 24.34 -1.64
N MET A 338 5.12 23.01 -1.49
CA MET A 338 3.99 22.19 -1.06
C MET A 338 3.47 22.55 0.34
N LYS A 339 2.15 22.36 0.53
CA LYS A 339 1.44 22.71 1.76
C LYS A 339 1.98 22.00 3.00
N ALA A 340 2.48 20.76 2.86
CA ALA A 340 3.09 20.00 3.94
C ALA A 340 4.33 20.69 4.58
N ILE A 341 5.01 21.58 3.86
CA ILE A 341 6.13 22.36 4.39
C ILE A 341 5.72 23.81 4.65
N SER A 342 5.03 24.45 3.69
CA SER A 342 4.71 25.87 3.76
C SER A 342 3.71 26.24 4.88
N SER A 343 2.91 25.28 5.36
CA SER A 343 2.08 25.43 6.55
C SER A 343 2.86 25.36 7.87
N LEU A 344 3.99 24.64 7.90
CA LEU A 344 4.78 24.42 9.11
C LEU A 344 5.76 25.55 9.37
N LEU A 345 6.55 25.95 8.37
CA LEU A 345 7.65 26.91 8.54
C LEU A 345 7.62 28.01 7.50
N ASP A 346 8.16 29.17 7.85
CA ASP A 346 8.36 30.24 6.89
C ASP A 346 9.36 29.80 5.83
N ARG A 347 9.14 30.23 4.58
CA ARG A 347 9.84 29.73 3.39
C ARG A 347 11.36 29.73 3.57
N LYS A 348 11.93 30.82 4.07
CA LYS A 348 13.38 30.96 4.29
C LYS A 348 13.91 30.01 5.38
N ASP A 349 13.14 29.80 6.45
CA ASP A 349 13.50 28.90 7.54
C ASP A 349 13.33 27.42 7.18
N ALA A 350 12.32 27.10 6.37
CA ALA A 350 12.14 25.77 5.80
C ALA A 350 13.35 25.38 4.93
N MET A 351 13.81 26.27 4.04
CA MET A 351 14.99 26.02 3.20
C MET A 351 16.24 25.80 4.03
N ALA A 352 16.50 26.66 5.01
CA ALA A 352 17.65 26.52 5.89
C ALA A 352 17.59 25.22 6.71
N SER A 353 16.41 24.84 7.21
CA SER A 353 16.22 23.59 7.96
C SER A 353 16.46 22.36 7.09
N ALA A 354 15.96 22.37 5.85
CA ALA A 354 16.22 21.31 4.87
C ALA A 354 17.73 21.16 4.56
N LEU A 355 18.45 22.28 4.39
CA LEU A 355 19.91 22.24 4.20
C LEU A 355 20.65 21.69 5.43
N LYS A 356 20.22 22.03 6.66
CA LYS A 356 20.79 21.47 7.90
C LYS A 356 20.49 19.99 8.06
N ALA A 357 19.35 19.52 7.55
CA ALA A 357 18.96 18.12 7.59
C ALA A 357 19.82 17.24 6.67
N GLY A 358 20.30 17.78 5.55
CA GLY A 358 21.21 17.11 4.62
C GLY A 358 20.79 17.15 3.15
N ILE A 359 19.82 17.99 2.77
CA ILE A 359 19.40 18.17 1.38
C ILE A 359 20.54 18.78 0.55
N ASP A 360 20.85 18.16 -0.60
CA ASP A 360 21.80 18.72 -1.56
C ASP A 360 21.12 19.71 -2.52
N LEU A 361 19.93 19.38 -3.05
CA LEU A 361 19.16 20.20 -3.98
C LEU A 361 17.76 20.53 -3.42
N LEU A 362 17.46 21.82 -3.29
CA LEU A 362 16.13 22.34 -2.94
C LEU A 362 15.32 22.48 -4.23
N LEU A 363 14.29 21.65 -4.39
CA LEU A 363 13.37 21.69 -5.51
C LEU A 363 12.26 22.72 -5.23
N MET A 364 12.07 23.66 -6.16
CA MET A 364 11.01 24.67 -6.15
C MET A 364 10.91 25.46 -4.82
N PRO A 365 12.02 26.04 -4.31
CA PRO A 365 12.01 26.78 -3.05
C PRO A 365 11.28 28.13 -3.13
N VAL A 366 11.11 28.65 -4.34
CA VAL A 366 10.41 29.90 -4.67
C VAL A 366 9.63 29.65 -5.96
N GLN A 367 8.37 30.06 -6.01
CA GLN A 367 7.56 30.06 -7.22
C GLN A 367 7.90 31.31 -8.03
N VAL A 368 8.35 31.14 -9.28
CA VAL A 368 8.82 32.24 -10.12
C VAL A 368 7.91 32.38 -11.35
N GLN A 369 7.12 33.45 -11.40
CA GLN A 369 6.14 33.70 -12.46
C GLN A 369 6.36 35.02 -13.20
N SER A 370 7.23 35.88 -12.70
CA SER A 370 7.54 37.19 -13.25
C SER A 370 8.98 37.60 -12.98
N ALA A 371 9.43 38.69 -13.60
CA ALA A 371 10.75 39.26 -13.35
C ALA A 371 10.95 39.69 -11.88
N ARG A 372 9.90 40.12 -11.19
CA ARG A 372 9.94 40.50 -9.77
C ARG A 372 10.25 39.30 -8.88
N ASP A 373 9.71 38.13 -9.20
CA ASP A 373 9.88 36.92 -8.38
C ASP A 373 11.32 36.39 -8.43
N LEU A 374 12.11 36.80 -9.43
CA LEU A 374 13.54 36.51 -9.47
C LEU A 374 14.29 37.20 -8.31
N GLU A 375 13.84 38.38 -7.87
CA GLU A 375 14.41 39.09 -6.72
C GLU A 375 14.18 38.31 -5.41
N ASP A 376 13.09 37.53 -5.33
CA ASP A 376 12.80 36.67 -4.19
C ASP A 376 13.79 35.48 -4.12
N VAL A 377 14.29 35.02 -5.26
CA VAL A 377 15.36 34.02 -5.32
C VAL A 377 16.69 34.61 -4.85
N ASP A 378 17.02 35.83 -5.29
CA ASP A 378 18.20 36.56 -4.81
C ASP A 378 18.16 36.76 -3.29
N ALA A 379 17.01 37.19 -2.77
CA ALA A 379 16.80 37.36 -1.35
C ALA A 379 16.90 36.05 -0.56
N LEU A 380 16.54 34.91 -1.17
CA LEU A 380 16.72 33.59 -0.58
C LEU A 380 18.21 33.20 -0.54
N ILE A 381 18.94 33.34 -1.64
CA ILE A 381 20.39 33.04 -1.70
C ILE A 381 21.13 33.87 -0.66
N GLU A 382 20.84 35.17 -0.57
CA GLU A 382 21.44 36.07 0.41
C GLU A 382 21.12 35.68 1.86
N HIS A 383 19.87 35.29 2.10
CA HIS A 383 19.45 34.85 3.43
C HIS A 383 20.19 33.56 3.85
N LEU A 384 20.29 32.58 2.96
CA LEU A 384 21.00 31.33 3.24
C LEU A 384 22.51 31.58 3.42
N ALA A 385 23.11 32.48 2.64
CA ALA A 385 24.52 32.86 2.79
C ALA A 385 24.80 33.45 4.18
N ARG A 386 23.97 34.39 4.62
CA ARG A 386 24.07 34.97 5.98
C ARG A 386 23.96 33.92 7.08
N ARG A 387 23.10 32.92 6.93
CA ARG A 387 22.98 31.82 7.91
C ARG A 387 24.20 30.91 7.93
N VAL A 388 24.86 30.71 6.80
CA VAL A 388 26.14 30.00 6.74
C VAL A 388 27.24 30.82 7.43
N GLU A 389 27.33 32.11 7.12
CA GLU A 389 28.30 33.04 7.73
C GLU A 389 28.11 33.18 9.24
N ALA A 390 26.85 33.14 9.72
CA ALA A 390 26.52 33.11 11.14
C ALA A 390 26.82 31.77 11.84
N GLY A 391 27.28 30.76 11.10
CA GLY A 391 27.61 29.42 11.63
C GLY A 391 26.38 28.53 11.91
N GLU A 392 25.18 28.97 11.54
CA GLU A 392 23.96 28.19 11.73
C GLU A 392 23.85 27.01 10.75
N ILE A 393 24.45 27.14 9.57
CA ILE A 393 24.66 26.10 8.58
C ILE A 393 26.18 26.00 8.36
N ARG A 394 26.78 24.81 8.44
CA ARG A 394 28.23 24.70 8.25
C ARG A 394 28.57 24.84 6.77
N GLU A 395 29.52 25.72 6.43
CA GLU A 395 29.97 25.89 5.04
C GLU A 395 30.51 24.59 4.42
N GLN A 396 31.12 23.73 5.25
CA GLN A 396 31.61 22.43 4.79
C GLN A 396 30.46 21.53 4.29
N ASP A 397 29.28 21.58 4.92
CA ASP A 397 28.11 20.79 4.48
C ASP A 397 27.60 21.29 3.12
N ILE A 398 27.60 22.60 2.90
CA ILE A 398 27.31 23.23 1.60
C ILE A 398 28.32 22.77 0.55
N THR A 399 29.62 22.84 0.87
CA THR A 399 30.70 22.47 -0.05
C THR A 399 30.66 20.99 -0.40
N HIS A 400 30.38 20.10 0.55
CA HIS A 400 30.19 18.67 0.28
C HIS A 400 28.96 18.41 -0.61
N SER A 401 27.85 19.11 -0.37
CA SER A 401 26.66 18.99 -1.22
C SER A 401 26.95 19.36 -2.67
N VAL A 402 27.59 20.53 -2.89
CA VAL A 402 27.93 21.02 -4.23
C VAL A 402 28.91 20.08 -4.92
N ARG A 403 29.87 19.51 -4.18
CA ARG A 403 30.76 18.48 -4.75
C ARG A 403 29.97 17.28 -5.30
N ARG A 404 28.95 16.78 -4.60
CA ARG A 404 28.08 15.68 -5.10
C ARG A 404 27.34 16.09 -6.37
N ILE A 405 26.78 17.30 -6.39
CA ILE A 405 26.05 17.83 -7.55
C ILE A 405 26.97 17.93 -8.77
N LEU A 406 28.19 18.46 -8.60
CA LEU A 406 29.17 18.59 -9.68
C LEU A 406 29.67 17.22 -10.14
N ARG A 407 29.94 16.27 -9.23
CA ARG A 407 30.29 14.88 -9.58
C ARG A 407 29.20 14.23 -10.41
N LEU A 408 27.94 14.34 -9.99
CA LEU A 408 26.80 13.79 -10.72
C LEU A 408 26.71 14.38 -12.15
N LYS A 409 26.91 15.70 -12.30
CA LYS A 409 26.91 16.37 -13.62
C LYS A 409 28.06 15.88 -14.52
N GLU A 410 29.22 15.57 -13.95
CA GLU A 410 30.37 15.03 -14.68
C GLU A 410 30.19 13.55 -15.04
N GLU A 411 29.69 12.72 -14.12
CA GLU A 411 29.42 11.29 -14.35
C GLU A 411 28.47 11.05 -15.53
N PHE A 412 27.47 11.91 -15.70
CA PHE A 412 26.51 11.86 -16.80
C PHE A 412 26.88 12.72 -18.02
N ASN A 413 28.09 13.27 -18.06
CA ASN A 413 28.61 14.08 -19.19
C ASN A 413 27.65 15.22 -19.62
N ILE A 414 27.03 15.89 -18.64
CA ILE A 414 25.99 16.90 -18.91
C ILE A 414 26.53 18.06 -19.75
N ARG A 415 27.77 18.48 -19.51
CA ARG A 415 28.44 19.56 -20.27
C ARG A 415 28.55 19.23 -21.76
N GLU A 416 29.02 18.02 -22.09
CA GLU A 416 29.20 17.60 -23.48
C GLU A 416 27.87 17.64 -24.24
N THR A 417 26.79 17.17 -23.60
CA THR A 417 25.45 17.20 -24.18
C THR A 417 24.93 18.64 -24.32
N ALA A 418 25.20 19.49 -23.33
CA ALA A 418 24.80 20.90 -23.34
C ALA A 418 25.42 21.66 -24.54
N GLU A 419 26.69 21.40 -24.83
CA GLU A 419 27.49 22.11 -25.85
C GLU A 419 27.19 21.70 -27.31
N ARG A 420 26.44 20.61 -27.55
CA ARG A 420 26.03 20.21 -28.91
C ARG A 420 25.21 21.31 -29.61
N SER A 421 25.37 21.41 -30.93
CA SER A 421 24.66 22.42 -31.72
C SER A 421 23.15 22.16 -31.75
N LEU A 422 22.36 23.24 -31.79
CA LEU A 422 20.89 23.17 -31.78
C LEU A 422 20.34 22.31 -32.94
N GLY A 423 20.87 22.50 -34.16
CA GLY A 423 20.42 21.75 -35.33
C GLY A 423 20.62 20.23 -35.21
N GLN A 424 21.76 19.80 -34.62
CA GLN A 424 21.99 18.38 -34.34
C GLN A 424 21.01 17.83 -33.31
N LYS A 425 20.69 18.61 -32.27
CA LYS A 425 19.73 18.19 -31.23
C LYS A 425 18.33 18.01 -31.80
N ILE A 426 17.85 18.95 -32.62
CA ILE A 426 16.52 18.88 -33.26
C ILE A 426 16.42 17.61 -34.13
N ILE A 427 17.38 17.40 -35.04
CA ILE A 427 17.41 16.22 -35.92
C ILE A 427 17.43 14.91 -35.11
N GLN A 428 18.18 14.86 -34.01
CA GLN A 428 18.23 13.67 -33.16
C GLN A 428 16.90 13.44 -32.44
N ALA A 429 16.26 14.49 -31.94
CA ALA A 429 14.98 14.41 -31.24
C ALA A 429 13.87 13.88 -32.15
N GLU A 430 13.73 14.42 -33.36
CA GLU A 430 12.75 13.98 -34.36
C GLU A 430 12.92 12.50 -34.76
N LYS A 431 14.15 11.98 -34.72
CA LYS A 431 14.44 10.57 -35.03
C LYS A 431 14.22 9.61 -33.86
N THR A 432 14.14 10.11 -32.64
CA THR A 432 14.15 9.28 -31.42
C THR A 432 12.78 9.20 -30.78
N ILE A 433 12.01 10.28 -30.77
CA ILE A 433 10.80 10.41 -29.96
C ILE A 433 9.61 9.76 -30.65
N GLY A 434 8.82 8.98 -29.91
CA GLY A 434 7.57 8.41 -30.39
C GLY A 434 7.70 7.44 -31.55
N THR A 435 8.89 6.87 -31.77
CA THR A 435 9.14 5.98 -32.91
C THR A 435 8.20 4.77 -32.90
N ALA A 436 7.96 4.17 -34.06
CA ALA A 436 7.16 2.95 -34.16
C ALA A 436 7.70 1.81 -33.26
N ALA A 437 9.01 1.74 -33.05
CA ALA A 437 9.63 0.78 -32.14
C ALA A 437 9.26 1.05 -30.67
N HIS A 438 9.27 2.32 -30.24
CA HIS A 438 8.87 2.69 -28.88
C HIS A 438 7.38 2.41 -28.64
N ARG A 439 6.54 2.80 -29.59
CA ARG A 439 5.08 2.56 -29.57
C ARG A 439 4.74 1.07 -29.58
N ASP A 440 5.53 0.25 -30.26
CA ASP A 440 5.33 -1.20 -30.22
C ASP A 440 5.64 -1.80 -28.83
N VAL A 441 6.64 -1.29 -28.12
CA VAL A 441 6.89 -1.68 -26.71
C VAL A 441 5.74 -1.23 -25.81
N GLU A 442 5.24 0.00 -25.99
CA GLU A 442 4.06 0.53 -25.27
C GLU A 442 2.82 -0.35 -25.47
N ARG A 443 2.52 -0.71 -26.72
CA ARG A 443 1.43 -1.62 -27.07
C ARG A 443 1.63 -3.01 -26.46
N LYS A 444 2.83 -3.58 -26.56
CA LYS A 444 3.15 -4.91 -25.99
C LYS A 444 3.04 -4.93 -24.47
N LEU A 445 3.45 -3.86 -23.80
CA LEU A 445 3.27 -3.70 -22.36
C LEU A 445 1.78 -3.63 -22.01
N ALA A 446 1.03 -2.75 -22.67
CA ALA A 446 -0.40 -2.58 -22.41
C ALA A 446 -1.17 -3.91 -22.54
N VAL A 447 -0.90 -4.68 -23.59
CA VAL A 447 -1.52 -6.00 -23.79
C VAL A 447 -1.09 -7.02 -22.73
N ALA A 448 0.21 -7.10 -22.44
CA ALA A 448 0.71 -8.04 -21.44
C ALA A 448 0.24 -7.72 -20.01
N ALA A 449 -0.12 -6.45 -19.74
CA ALA A 449 -0.56 -6.00 -18.42
C ALA A 449 -2.04 -6.29 -18.14
N ILE A 450 -2.90 -6.52 -19.13
CA ILE A 450 -4.34 -6.69 -18.87
C ILE A 450 -4.57 -7.95 -18.02
N THR A 451 -5.19 -7.76 -16.86
CA THR A 451 -5.45 -8.83 -15.87
C THR A 451 -6.94 -9.13 -15.84
N ALA A 452 -7.31 -10.39 -16.08
CA ALA A 452 -8.68 -10.87 -15.91
C ALA A 452 -8.88 -11.42 -14.50
N LEU A 453 -9.89 -10.91 -13.78
CA LEU A 453 -10.27 -11.41 -12.46
C LEU A 453 -11.50 -12.32 -12.54
N LYS A 454 -12.32 -12.11 -13.57
CA LYS A 454 -13.41 -13.00 -13.95
C LYS A 454 -13.56 -12.98 -15.46
N THR A 455 -13.76 -14.14 -16.06
CA THR A 455 -13.97 -14.27 -17.50
C THR A 455 -15.34 -14.88 -17.77
N LEU A 456 -16.13 -14.23 -18.63
CA LEU A 456 -17.43 -14.74 -19.05
C LEU A 456 -17.30 -16.08 -19.80
N ARG A 457 -16.33 -16.19 -20.70
CA ARG A 457 -16.05 -17.38 -21.51
C ARG A 457 -14.58 -17.45 -21.88
N ALA A 458 -14.07 -18.65 -22.12
CA ALA A 458 -12.70 -18.84 -22.56
C ALA A 458 -12.52 -18.26 -23.98
N GLY A 459 -11.58 -17.34 -24.16
CA GLY A 459 -11.31 -16.70 -25.44
C GLY A 459 -12.11 -15.42 -25.66
N LYS A 460 -13.01 -15.43 -26.65
CA LYS A 460 -13.72 -14.24 -27.15
C LYS A 460 -14.85 -13.80 -26.22
N VAL A 461 -14.75 -12.61 -25.62
CA VAL A 461 -15.79 -12.06 -24.71
C VAL A 461 -16.97 -11.50 -25.50
N VAL A 462 -16.71 -10.72 -26.56
CA VAL A 462 -17.74 -10.22 -27.48
C VAL A 462 -18.11 -11.33 -28.46
N GLY A 463 -19.12 -12.14 -28.12
CA GLY A 463 -19.59 -13.27 -28.93
C GLY A 463 -20.08 -12.88 -30.34
N ASP A 464 -20.24 -13.87 -31.23
CA ASP A 464 -20.80 -13.64 -32.57
C ASP A 464 -22.31 -13.32 -32.56
N ASP A 465 -22.95 -13.64 -31.44
CA ASP A 465 -24.34 -13.40 -31.08
C ASP A 465 -24.61 -11.98 -30.58
N ILE A 466 -23.58 -11.24 -30.13
CA ILE A 466 -23.72 -9.85 -29.71
C ILE A 466 -24.08 -8.96 -30.90
N ARG A 467 -25.18 -8.21 -30.76
CA ARG A 467 -25.73 -7.28 -31.75
C ARG A 467 -25.61 -5.83 -31.32
N SER A 468 -25.46 -5.56 -30.04
CA SER A 468 -25.24 -4.21 -29.52
C SER A 468 -24.31 -4.21 -28.32
N ILE A 469 -23.53 -3.14 -28.20
CA ILE A 469 -22.62 -2.87 -27.08
C ILE A 469 -22.91 -1.47 -26.58
N HIS A 470 -23.20 -1.34 -25.28
CA HIS A 470 -23.24 -0.04 -24.61
C HIS A 470 -22.06 0.09 -23.67
N VAL A 471 -21.33 1.19 -23.80
CA VAL A 471 -20.15 1.49 -22.99
C VAL A 471 -20.43 2.63 -22.04
N ILE A 472 -20.16 2.43 -20.75
CA ILE A 472 -20.27 3.47 -19.73
C ILE A 472 -18.91 3.66 -19.09
N MET A 473 -18.30 4.84 -19.25
CA MET A 473 -16.98 5.16 -18.68
C MET A 473 -17.04 6.41 -17.80
N PRO A 474 -16.07 6.64 -16.91
CA PRO A 474 -16.15 7.76 -15.97
C PRO A 474 -16.13 9.16 -16.60
N THR A 475 -15.46 9.33 -17.74
CA THR A 475 -15.40 10.62 -18.44
C THR A 475 -15.63 10.44 -19.93
N GLU A 476 -16.02 11.53 -20.60
CA GLU A 476 -16.31 11.54 -22.02
C GLU A 476 -15.09 11.17 -22.87
N GLU A 477 -13.88 11.60 -22.50
CA GLU A 477 -12.66 11.26 -23.24
C GLU A 477 -12.39 9.76 -23.20
N VAL A 478 -12.59 9.12 -22.05
CA VAL A 478 -12.42 7.66 -21.88
C VAL A 478 -13.50 6.91 -22.66
N THR A 479 -14.76 7.39 -22.62
CA THR A 479 -15.86 6.85 -23.42
C THR A 479 -15.49 6.88 -24.92
N GLN A 480 -15.07 8.03 -25.44
CA GLN A 480 -14.74 8.18 -26.86
C GLN A 480 -13.52 7.36 -27.28
N ALA A 481 -12.51 7.20 -26.41
CA ALA A 481 -11.38 6.31 -26.68
C ALA A 481 -11.83 4.85 -26.81
N PHE A 482 -12.76 4.40 -25.96
CA PHE A 482 -13.33 3.05 -26.01
C PHE A 482 -14.19 2.83 -27.25
N LEU A 483 -15.05 3.79 -27.60
CA LEU A 483 -15.86 3.73 -28.81
C LEU A 483 -14.98 3.68 -30.07
N SER A 484 -13.91 4.48 -30.11
CA SER A 484 -12.95 4.46 -31.22
C SER A 484 -12.29 3.10 -31.36
N ALA A 485 -11.82 2.52 -30.25
CA ALA A 485 -11.22 1.18 -30.23
C ALA A 485 -12.20 0.08 -30.69
N LEU A 486 -13.44 0.11 -30.19
CA LEU A 486 -14.49 -0.83 -30.58
C LEU A 486 -14.87 -0.71 -32.05
N ARG A 487 -15.09 0.51 -32.58
CA ARG A 487 -15.48 0.73 -33.99
C ARG A 487 -14.39 0.30 -34.97
N VAL A 488 -13.12 0.48 -34.60
CA VAL A 488 -11.98 -0.03 -35.38
C VAL A 488 -12.01 -1.56 -35.44
N ARG A 489 -12.38 -2.23 -34.35
CA ARG A 489 -12.39 -3.69 -34.26
C ARG A 489 -13.67 -4.35 -34.75
N PHE A 490 -14.81 -3.67 -34.61
CA PHE A 490 -16.17 -4.13 -34.90
C PHE A 490 -16.92 -3.05 -35.69
N PRO A 491 -16.97 -3.13 -37.03
CA PRO A 491 -17.66 -2.14 -37.85
C PRO A 491 -19.18 -2.07 -37.56
N GLU A 492 -19.76 -0.87 -37.61
CA GLU A 492 -21.17 -0.59 -37.25
C GLU A 492 -22.21 -1.39 -38.06
N GLN A 493 -21.83 -1.91 -39.22
CA GLN A 493 -22.69 -2.77 -40.05
C GLN A 493 -22.96 -4.15 -39.40
N ARG A 494 -22.24 -4.49 -38.33
CA ARG A 494 -22.33 -5.78 -37.62
C ARG A 494 -22.90 -5.66 -36.20
N ILE A 495 -22.54 -4.60 -35.47
CA ILE A 495 -22.88 -4.37 -34.06
C ILE A 495 -23.22 -2.89 -33.87
N ASP A 496 -24.34 -2.58 -33.21
CA ASP A 496 -24.68 -1.21 -32.78
C ASP A 496 -23.84 -0.84 -31.54
N ILE A 497 -23.03 0.22 -31.64
CA ILE A 497 -22.07 0.59 -30.59
C ILE A 497 -22.38 2.00 -30.10
N LYS A 498 -22.79 2.09 -28.84
CA LYS A 498 -23.13 3.33 -28.15
C LYS A 498 -22.31 3.50 -26.88
N GLY A 499 -22.18 4.73 -26.42
CA GLY A 499 -21.52 5.00 -25.16
C GLY A 499 -22.00 6.28 -24.50
N THR A 500 -21.86 6.33 -23.19
CA THR A 500 -22.27 7.45 -22.35
C THR A 500 -21.25 7.60 -21.22
N SER A 501 -20.85 8.84 -20.89
CA SER A 501 -20.04 9.07 -19.69
C SER A 501 -20.90 8.92 -18.42
N LEU A 502 -20.31 8.53 -17.29
CA LEU A 502 -21.02 8.49 -16.00
C LEU A 502 -21.60 9.87 -15.64
N SER A 503 -20.87 10.94 -15.96
CA SER A 503 -21.33 12.33 -15.74
C SER A 503 -22.54 12.75 -16.58
N ASP A 504 -22.80 12.06 -17.69
CA ASP A 504 -23.92 12.36 -18.59
C ASP A 504 -25.09 11.38 -18.44
N LEU A 505 -25.03 10.44 -17.48
CA LEU A 505 -26.11 9.50 -17.24
C LEU A 505 -27.34 10.21 -16.65
N THR A 506 -28.50 10.01 -17.29
CA THR A 506 -29.81 10.41 -16.75
C THR A 506 -30.73 9.20 -16.62
N PRO A 507 -31.80 9.26 -15.81
CA PRO A 507 -32.77 8.16 -15.71
C PRO A 507 -33.37 7.74 -17.06
N GLU A 508 -33.56 8.68 -17.98
CA GLU A 508 -34.03 8.42 -19.34
C GLU A 508 -32.99 7.61 -20.12
N ILE A 509 -31.72 8.01 -20.07
CA ILE A 509 -30.63 7.27 -20.72
C ILE A 509 -30.48 5.87 -20.13
N ILE A 510 -30.58 5.73 -18.80
CA ILE A 510 -30.54 4.41 -18.14
C ILE A 510 -31.68 3.53 -18.65
N THR A 511 -32.86 4.09 -18.84
CA THR A 511 -34.02 3.37 -19.38
C THR A 511 -33.76 2.92 -20.83
N ASP A 512 -33.14 3.77 -21.65
CA ASP A 512 -32.80 3.47 -23.05
C ASP A 512 -31.69 2.41 -23.20
N ILE A 513 -30.79 2.30 -22.23
CA ILE A 513 -29.71 1.29 -22.20
C ILE A 513 -30.24 -0.10 -21.88
N MET A 514 -31.31 -0.17 -21.08
CA MET A 514 -31.91 -1.43 -20.66
C MET A 514 -32.80 -1.98 -21.79
N PRO A 515 -32.73 -3.28 -22.10
CA PRO A 515 -33.50 -3.84 -23.19
C PRO A 515 -34.98 -3.87 -22.81
N THR A 516 -35.85 -3.55 -23.76
CA THR A 516 -37.31 -3.65 -23.56
C THR A 516 -37.74 -5.12 -23.61
N GLN A 517 -38.92 -5.45 -23.07
CA GLN A 517 -39.44 -6.83 -23.03
C GLN A 517 -39.51 -7.53 -24.41
N ASP A 518 -39.48 -6.77 -25.51
CA ASP A 518 -39.56 -7.28 -26.89
C ASP A 518 -38.19 -7.58 -27.54
N GLN A 519 -37.07 -7.26 -26.87
CA GLN A 519 -35.71 -7.51 -27.38
C GLN A 519 -35.14 -8.80 -26.77
N THR A 520 -34.37 -9.57 -27.54
CA THR A 520 -33.61 -10.72 -27.02
C THR A 520 -32.44 -10.23 -26.16
N PRO A 521 -32.46 -10.38 -24.83
CA PRO A 521 -31.52 -9.66 -23.98
C PRO A 521 -30.07 -10.19 -24.08
N ALA A 522 -29.90 -11.48 -24.35
CA ALA A 522 -28.60 -12.14 -24.50
C ALA A 522 -27.75 -11.61 -25.68
N THR A 523 -28.33 -10.81 -26.58
CA THR A 523 -27.57 -10.19 -27.70
C THR A 523 -27.01 -8.80 -27.37
N HIS A 524 -27.19 -8.32 -26.13
CA HIS A 524 -26.78 -6.99 -25.68
C HIS A 524 -25.67 -7.11 -24.63
N LEU A 525 -24.59 -6.36 -24.81
CA LEU A 525 -23.45 -6.32 -23.90
C LEU A 525 -23.32 -4.95 -23.24
N LEU A 526 -23.34 -4.91 -21.92
CA LEU A 526 -23.02 -3.72 -21.14
C LEU A 526 -21.57 -3.77 -20.65
N ILE A 527 -20.78 -2.78 -21.03
CA ILE A 527 -19.40 -2.59 -20.56
C ILE A 527 -19.35 -1.34 -19.69
N THR A 528 -18.93 -1.48 -18.44
CA THR A 528 -18.74 -0.33 -17.54
C THR A 528 -17.27 -0.21 -17.13
N GLY A 529 -16.83 1.01 -16.87
CA GLY A 529 -15.51 1.32 -16.31
C GLY A 529 -15.61 2.18 -15.07
N HIS A 530 -14.69 2.00 -14.14
CA HIS A 530 -14.63 2.77 -12.91
C HIS A 530 -13.19 3.16 -12.56
N ILE A 531 -13.02 4.32 -11.91
CA ILE A 531 -11.74 4.83 -11.42
C ILE A 531 -11.81 4.91 -9.90
N THR A 532 -11.01 4.11 -9.21
CA THR A 532 -10.78 4.24 -7.77
C THR A 532 -9.28 4.19 -7.45
N PRO A 533 -8.80 4.89 -6.40
CA PRO A 533 -9.46 6.05 -5.79
C PRO A 533 -9.55 7.21 -6.80
N ALA A 534 -10.17 8.33 -6.43
CA ALA A 534 -10.21 9.53 -7.26
C ALA A 534 -8.79 10.06 -7.57
N ALA A 535 -8.62 10.70 -8.73
CA ALA A 535 -7.33 11.26 -9.16
C ALA A 535 -6.83 12.32 -8.16
N SER A 536 -5.51 12.34 -7.93
CA SER A 536 -4.83 13.29 -7.06
C SER A 536 -4.32 14.51 -7.86
N PRO A 537 -3.99 15.65 -7.21
CA PRO A 537 -3.33 16.78 -7.84
C PRO A 537 -2.04 16.45 -8.63
N VAL A 538 -1.29 15.42 -8.21
CA VAL A 538 -0.07 14.96 -8.91
C VAL A 538 -0.38 14.44 -10.31
N ASP A 539 -1.56 13.84 -10.49
CA ASP A 539 -2.04 13.32 -11.77
C ASP A 539 -2.36 14.46 -12.76
N LEU A 540 -2.55 15.70 -12.29
CA LEU A 540 -3.08 16.82 -13.07
C LEU A 540 -2.07 17.91 -13.43
N GLY A 541 -0.90 17.97 -12.79
CA GLY A 541 0.15 18.93 -13.17
C GLY A 541 0.93 19.60 -12.02
N GLY A 542 0.56 19.35 -10.76
CA GLY A 542 1.30 19.81 -9.56
C GLY A 542 0.63 20.96 -8.79
N MET A 543 1.37 21.58 -7.85
CA MET A 543 0.82 22.56 -6.87
C MET A 543 0.12 23.78 -7.48
N GLY A 544 0.55 24.25 -8.65
CA GLY A 544 -0.05 25.41 -9.33
C GLY A 544 -1.49 25.20 -9.80
N ASP A 545 -1.92 23.94 -9.89
CA ASP A 545 -3.28 23.58 -10.32
C ASP A 545 -4.17 23.19 -9.15
N VAL A 546 -3.67 23.23 -7.90
CA VAL A 546 -4.45 22.79 -6.72
C VAL A 546 -5.65 23.70 -6.48
N ASN A 547 -5.52 25.02 -6.67
CA ASN A 547 -6.64 25.95 -6.56
C ASN A 547 -7.66 25.76 -7.69
N ASP A 548 -7.20 25.55 -8.92
CA ASP A 548 -8.07 25.23 -10.06
C ASP A 548 -8.72 23.87 -9.86
N TRP A 549 -8.04 22.90 -9.27
CA TRP A 549 -8.59 21.60 -8.91
C TRP A 549 -9.63 21.72 -7.81
N GLN A 550 -9.36 22.47 -6.73
CA GLN A 550 -10.33 22.75 -5.65
C GLN A 550 -11.55 23.52 -6.16
N ALA A 551 -11.34 24.52 -7.01
CA ALA A 551 -12.40 25.29 -7.64
C ALA A 551 -13.19 24.45 -8.65
N LYS A 552 -12.52 23.60 -9.45
CA LYS A 552 -13.16 22.63 -10.33
C LYS A 552 -13.94 21.59 -9.53
N THR A 553 -13.40 21.09 -8.41
CA THR A 553 -14.14 20.19 -7.51
C THR A 553 -15.36 20.87 -6.87
N ASP A 554 -15.33 22.21 -6.72
CA ASP A 554 -16.46 22.99 -6.18
C ASP A 554 -17.48 23.46 -7.23
N THR A 555 -17.11 23.61 -8.51
CA THR A 555 -17.97 24.27 -9.52
C THR A 555 -18.09 23.63 -10.91
N GLU A 556 -17.13 22.85 -11.40
CA GLU A 556 -17.15 22.29 -12.77
C GLU A 556 -17.14 20.75 -12.81
N TRP A 557 -16.70 20.09 -11.74
CA TRP A 557 -16.86 18.67 -11.54
C TRP A 557 -18.29 18.42 -11.03
N ARG A 558 -19.24 18.29 -11.96
CA ARG A 558 -20.54 17.68 -11.69
C ARG A 558 -20.43 16.20 -11.23
N GLY A 559 -19.22 15.65 -11.11
CA GLY A 559 -18.93 14.41 -10.40
C GLY A 559 -19.06 14.59 -8.89
N LYS A 560 -20.26 14.90 -8.43
CA LYS A 560 -20.60 14.82 -7.01
C LYS A 560 -20.79 13.38 -6.54
N GLU A 561 -20.40 12.38 -7.33
CA GLU A 561 -20.36 11.03 -6.83
C GLU A 561 -19.08 10.89 -6.03
N ASP A 562 -19.25 10.83 -4.71
CA ASP A 562 -18.40 10.01 -3.86
C ASP A 562 -17.97 8.77 -4.68
N THR A 563 -16.67 8.44 -4.71
CA THR A 563 -16.19 7.25 -5.44
C THR A 563 -16.98 6.00 -5.01
N ALA A 564 -17.55 6.00 -3.80
CA ALA A 564 -18.51 4.99 -3.37
C ALA A 564 -19.91 5.12 -4.02
N GLU A 565 -20.45 6.32 -4.25
CA GLU A 565 -21.73 6.54 -4.95
C GLU A 565 -21.68 6.15 -6.42
N SER A 566 -20.63 6.55 -7.15
CA SER A 566 -20.42 6.15 -8.56
C SER A 566 -20.27 4.64 -8.70
N LEU A 567 -19.54 4.00 -7.77
CA LEU A 567 -19.43 2.55 -7.72
C LEU A 567 -20.78 1.88 -7.43
N LYS A 568 -21.60 2.43 -6.51
CA LYS A 568 -22.97 1.95 -6.27
C LYS A 568 -23.84 2.08 -7.51
N LEU A 569 -23.73 3.18 -8.26
CA LEU A 569 -24.45 3.35 -9.54
C LEU A 569 -24.03 2.26 -10.53
N VAL A 570 -22.73 2.02 -10.70
CA VAL A 570 -22.22 0.94 -11.58
C VAL A 570 -22.73 -0.44 -11.13
N GLN A 571 -22.74 -0.72 -9.82
CA GLN A 571 -23.30 -1.97 -9.27
C GLN A 571 -24.80 -2.10 -9.59
N ASN A 572 -25.57 -1.03 -9.45
CA ASN A 572 -26.99 -1.02 -9.76
C ASN A 572 -27.25 -1.24 -11.26
N LEU A 573 -26.47 -0.60 -12.13
CA LEU A 573 -26.54 -0.81 -13.58
C LEU A 573 -26.30 -2.27 -13.97
N HIS A 574 -25.29 -2.91 -13.38
CA HIS A 574 -25.04 -4.34 -13.60
C HIS A 574 -26.16 -5.23 -13.08
N ARG A 575 -26.72 -4.91 -11.91
CA ARG A 575 -27.87 -5.64 -11.37
C ARG A 575 -29.07 -5.56 -12.31
N MET A 576 -29.38 -4.36 -12.81
CA MET A 576 -30.47 -4.13 -13.75
C MET A 576 -30.23 -4.87 -15.08
N ALA A 577 -29.04 -4.74 -15.66
CA ALA A 577 -28.67 -5.41 -16.90
C ALA A 577 -28.79 -6.94 -16.79
N ARG A 578 -28.36 -7.53 -15.67
CA ARG A 578 -28.50 -8.98 -15.43
C ARG A 578 -29.93 -9.43 -15.18
N MET A 579 -30.73 -8.65 -14.46
CA MET A 579 -32.16 -8.93 -14.31
C MET A 579 -32.87 -8.90 -15.66
N ALA A 580 -32.40 -8.04 -16.58
CA ALA A 580 -32.88 -7.99 -17.94
C ALA A 580 -32.31 -9.12 -18.83
N GLY A 581 -31.28 -9.85 -18.41
CA GLY A 581 -30.66 -10.96 -19.16
C GLY A 581 -29.53 -10.54 -20.13
N GLN A 582 -28.96 -9.35 -19.95
CA GLN A 582 -27.79 -8.88 -20.71
C GLN A 582 -26.48 -9.46 -20.15
N GLU A 583 -25.47 -9.57 -21.00
CA GLU A 583 -24.11 -9.86 -20.57
C GLU A 583 -23.42 -8.59 -20.05
N THR A 584 -22.57 -8.73 -19.04
CA THR A 584 -21.96 -7.60 -18.32
C THR A 584 -20.46 -7.74 -18.16
N VAL A 585 -19.73 -6.68 -18.47
CA VAL A 585 -18.27 -6.56 -18.28
C VAL A 585 -17.97 -5.34 -17.42
N PHE A 586 -17.20 -5.53 -16.36
CA PHE A 586 -16.66 -4.45 -15.53
C PHE A 586 -15.17 -4.24 -15.78
N ILE A 587 -14.72 -2.99 -15.80
CA ILE A 587 -13.33 -2.61 -16.04
C ILE A 587 -12.85 -1.68 -14.93
N SER A 588 -11.84 -2.12 -14.18
CA SER A 588 -11.08 -1.22 -13.32
C SER A 588 -10.01 -0.50 -14.13
N LEU A 589 -10.15 0.82 -14.18
CA LEU A 589 -9.32 1.69 -15.02
C LEU A 589 -8.04 2.14 -14.29
N ARG A 590 -8.04 2.15 -12.95
CA ARG A 590 -6.93 2.60 -12.11
C ARG A 590 -6.52 1.51 -11.13
N PHE A 591 -6.84 1.64 -9.84
CA PHE A 591 -6.50 0.64 -8.83
C PHE A 591 -7.55 -0.47 -8.80
N PRO A 592 -7.15 -1.75 -8.83
CA PRO A 592 -8.09 -2.85 -9.07
C PRO A 592 -8.92 -3.26 -7.83
N THR A 593 -9.00 -2.44 -6.78
CA THR A 593 -9.77 -2.78 -5.56
C THR A 593 -11.28 -2.69 -5.75
N ASP A 594 -11.76 -1.81 -6.63
CA ASP A 594 -13.19 -1.70 -6.96
C ASP A 594 -13.76 -3.00 -7.54
N ILE A 595 -12.94 -3.78 -8.26
CA ILE A 595 -13.33 -5.09 -8.80
C ILE A 595 -13.85 -6.00 -7.69
N LEU A 596 -13.28 -5.97 -6.49
CA LEU A 596 -13.67 -6.87 -5.40
C LEU A 596 -15.14 -6.70 -4.98
N SER A 597 -15.70 -5.50 -5.11
CA SER A 597 -17.10 -5.24 -4.79
C SER A 597 -18.07 -5.62 -5.92
N VAL A 598 -17.57 -5.72 -7.16
CA VAL A 598 -18.40 -5.89 -8.37
C VAL A 598 -18.24 -7.27 -9.01
N VAL A 599 -17.14 -7.99 -8.79
CA VAL A 599 -16.76 -9.21 -9.52
C VAL A 599 -17.81 -10.33 -9.47
N ASN A 600 -18.53 -10.45 -8.35
CA ASN A 600 -19.59 -11.44 -8.19
C ASN A 600 -20.90 -11.04 -8.90
N GLN A 601 -21.04 -9.75 -9.21
CA GLN A 601 -22.24 -9.17 -9.83
C GLN A 601 -22.17 -9.15 -11.36
N VAL A 602 -20.98 -9.25 -11.96
CA VAL A 602 -20.78 -9.17 -13.43
C VAL A 602 -20.36 -10.48 -14.06
N ASP A 603 -20.41 -10.60 -15.38
CA ASP A 603 -20.01 -11.83 -16.08
C ASP A 603 -18.50 -11.87 -16.38
N ALA A 604 -17.88 -10.72 -16.63
CA ALA A 604 -16.43 -10.60 -16.72
C ALA A 604 -15.92 -9.33 -16.01
N ALA A 605 -14.69 -9.39 -15.51
CA ALA A 605 -14.03 -8.29 -14.82
C ALA A 605 -12.54 -8.21 -15.18
N TYR A 606 -12.09 -7.02 -15.59
CA TYR A 606 -10.70 -6.76 -16.03
C TYR A 606 -10.09 -5.57 -15.31
N ALA A 607 -8.78 -5.63 -15.06
CA ALA A 607 -7.96 -4.48 -14.62
C ALA A 607 -6.99 -4.07 -15.73
N ILE A 608 -6.91 -2.77 -16.01
CA ILE A 608 -6.05 -2.22 -17.06
C ILE A 608 -5.00 -1.21 -16.56
N TYR A 609 -5.08 -0.81 -15.28
CA TYR A 609 -4.09 0.00 -14.54
C TYR A 609 -3.80 1.40 -15.09
N ASN A 610 -4.41 1.80 -16.20
CA ASN A 610 -4.22 3.09 -16.86
C ASN A 610 -5.40 3.41 -17.79
N TYR A 611 -5.83 4.67 -17.77
CA TYR A 611 -6.91 5.20 -18.58
C TYR A 611 -6.55 6.50 -19.30
N ASN A 612 -5.26 6.78 -19.45
CA ASN A 612 -4.83 7.95 -20.22
C ASN A 612 -5.29 7.84 -21.67
N THR A 613 -5.79 8.96 -22.18
CA THR A 613 -6.25 9.12 -23.56
C THR A 613 -5.37 10.13 -24.29
N VAL A 614 -5.25 9.94 -25.59
CA VAL A 614 -4.57 10.85 -26.51
C VAL A 614 -5.58 11.27 -27.55
N LYS A 615 -5.74 12.58 -27.73
CA LYS A 615 -6.56 13.15 -28.79
C LYS A 615 -5.70 13.38 -30.02
N ASP A 616 -6.12 12.81 -31.14
CA ASP A 616 -5.55 13.14 -32.45
C ASP A 616 -6.08 14.50 -32.89
N GLU A 617 -5.19 15.47 -33.12
CA GLU A 617 -5.61 16.85 -33.42
C GLU A 617 -6.26 16.99 -34.79
N GLN A 618 -5.96 16.12 -35.75
CA GLN A 618 -6.47 16.20 -37.12
C GLN A 618 -7.89 15.62 -37.24
N SER A 619 -8.11 14.45 -36.66
CA SER A 619 -9.38 13.73 -36.70
C SER A 619 -10.28 14.02 -35.51
N GLY A 620 -9.73 14.57 -34.42
CA GLY A 620 -10.42 14.74 -33.14
C GLY A 620 -10.66 13.43 -32.37
N ALA A 621 -10.20 12.29 -32.90
CA ALA A 621 -10.43 10.98 -32.31
C ALA A 621 -9.57 10.76 -31.05
N TYR A 622 -10.16 10.12 -30.04
CA TYR A 622 -9.44 9.73 -28.83
C TYR A 622 -8.92 8.29 -28.96
N SER A 623 -7.73 8.04 -28.43
CA SER A 623 -7.13 6.71 -28.37
C SER A 623 -6.44 6.45 -27.04
N SER A 624 -6.31 5.18 -26.66
CA SER A 624 -5.55 4.79 -25.47
C SER A 624 -4.90 3.42 -25.67
N PRO A 625 -3.59 3.25 -25.43
CA PRO A 625 -2.93 1.95 -25.57
C PRO A 625 -3.56 0.85 -24.71
N SER A 626 -3.92 1.16 -23.46
CA SER A 626 -4.54 0.19 -22.53
C SER A 626 -5.97 -0.20 -22.95
N ILE A 627 -6.77 0.76 -23.43
CA ILE A 627 -8.12 0.48 -23.92
C ILE A 627 -8.07 -0.32 -25.23
N ASN A 628 -7.18 0.06 -26.16
CA ASN A 628 -6.96 -0.68 -27.41
C ASN A 628 -6.52 -2.14 -27.13
N ALA A 629 -5.66 -2.33 -26.12
CA ALA A 629 -5.23 -3.65 -25.67
C ALA A 629 -6.40 -4.47 -25.10
N LEU A 630 -7.22 -3.86 -24.24
CA LEU A 630 -8.40 -4.52 -23.69
C LEU A 630 -9.39 -4.91 -24.79
N VAL A 631 -9.67 -4.04 -25.76
CA VAL A 631 -10.59 -4.36 -26.86
C VAL A 631 -10.11 -5.54 -27.71
N GLN A 632 -8.78 -5.67 -27.94
CA GLN A 632 -8.22 -6.88 -28.60
C GLN A 632 -8.53 -8.16 -27.80
N ILE A 633 -8.46 -8.09 -26.46
CA ILE A 633 -8.77 -9.21 -25.58
C ILE A 633 -10.27 -9.51 -25.57
N LEU A 634 -11.11 -8.49 -25.48
CA LEU A 634 -12.56 -8.65 -25.56
C LEU A 634 -12.98 -9.26 -26.92
N ALA A 635 -12.28 -8.93 -28.00
CA ALA A 635 -12.49 -9.51 -29.32
C ALA A 635 -11.94 -10.92 -29.52
N GLY A 636 -11.18 -11.45 -28.54
CA GLY A 636 -10.57 -12.77 -28.60
C GLY A 636 -9.30 -12.83 -29.48
N ASP A 637 -8.73 -11.69 -29.87
CA ASP A 637 -7.48 -11.65 -30.65
C ASP A 637 -6.29 -12.11 -29.81
N GLN A 638 -6.35 -11.85 -28.50
CA GLN A 638 -5.38 -12.25 -27.50
C GLN A 638 -6.08 -12.64 -26.20
N LEU A 639 -5.41 -13.42 -25.37
CA LEU A 639 -5.86 -13.72 -24.02
C LEU A 639 -5.28 -12.70 -23.02
N ALA A 640 -6.01 -12.39 -21.96
CA ALA A 640 -5.45 -11.69 -20.80
C ALA A 640 -4.35 -12.55 -20.16
N GLN A 641 -3.16 -11.98 -20.00
CA GLN A 641 -1.99 -12.65 -19.42
C GLN A 641 -1.49 -11.95 -18.15
N GLY A 642 -2.07 -10.79 -17.82
CA GLY A 642 -1.71 -10.03 -16.65
C GLY A 642 -2.06 -10.79 -15.37
N HIS A 643 -1.30 -10.50 -14.32
CA HIS A 643 -1.48 -11.00 -12.97
C HIS A 643 -1.65 -9.81 -12.03
N LEU A 644 -2.39 -9.98 -10.95
CA LEU A 644 -2.53 -8.93 -9.97
C LEU A 644 -1.15 -8.59 -9.37
N PRO A 645 -0.68 -7.34 -9.50
CA PRO A 645 0.61 -6.92 -8.95
C PRO A 645 0.54 -6.66 -7.44
N ILE A 646 -0.65 -6.73 -6.86
CA ILE A 646 -0.97 -6.52 -5.45
C ILE A 646 -1.84 -7.66 -4.93
N GLN A 647 -1.82 -7.88 -3.61
CA GLN A 647 -2.73 -8.78 -2.93
C GLN A 647 -4.10 -8.11 -2.75
N LEU A 648 -5.01 -8.47 -3.66
CA LEU A 648 -6.44 -8.19 -3.51
C LEU A 648 -7.08 -9.27 -2.63
N GLU A 649 -6.79 -9.28 -1.34
CA GLU A 649 -7.61 -10.02 -0.39
C GLU A 649 -8.86 -9.19 -0.09
N ALA A 650 -10.02 -9.62 -0.60
CA ALA A 650 -11.28 -9.08 -0.13
C ALA A 650 -11.40 -9.36 1.37
N GLU A 651 -11.68 -8.32 2.16
CA GLU A 651 -11.80 -8.49 3.60
C GLU A 651 -12.91 -9.51 3.90
N ALA A 652 -12.66 -10.35 4.90
CA ALA A 652 -13.64 -11.31 5.37
C ALA A 652 -14.84 -10.55 5.96
N VAL A 653 -15.98 -10.63 5.30
CA VAL A 653 -17.23 -9.97 5.75
C VAL A 653 -17.96 -10.94 6.67
N PRO A 654 -18.07 -10.66 7.98
CA PRO A 654 -18.77 -11.53 8.93
C PRO A 654 -20.21 -11.79 8.52
N GLY A 655 -20.77 -12.94 8.95
CA GLY A 655 -22.17 -13.27 8.69
C GLY A 655 -23.16 -12.23 9.23
N ALA A 656 -22.78 -11.49 10.28
CA ALA A 656 -23.56 -10.38 10.81
C ALA A 656 -23.72 -9.19 9.85
N GLU A 657 -22.76 -9.00 8.94
CA GLU A 657 -22.74 -7.90 7.96
C GLU A 657 -23.41 -8.29 6.63
N ARG A 658 -23.76 -9.57 6.47
CA ARG A 658 -24.55 -10.09 5.35
C ARG A 658 -26.04 -9.81 5.54
N LEU A 659 -26.40 -8.52 5.67
CA LEU A 659 -27.75 -8.07 6.03
C LEU A 659 -28.84 -8.60 5.08
N ASP A 660 -28.51 -8.80 3.80
CA ASP A 660 -29.37 -9.46 2.81
C ASP A 660 -29.84 -10.85 3.28
N LEU A 661 -28.90 -11.67 3.73
CA LEU A 661 -29.17 -13.02 4.20
C LEU A 661 -29.77 -13.04 5.60
N VAL A 662 -29.32 -12.14 6.47
CA VAL A 662 -29.80 -12.05 7.86
C VAL A 662 -31.26 -11.62 7.89
N THR A 663 -31.63 -10.55 7.18
CA THR A 663 -33.02 -10.08 7.13
C THR A 663 -33.94 -11.11 6.48
N GLN A 664 -33.48 -11.81 5.42
CA GLN A 664 -34.22 -12.92 4.82
C GLN A 664 -34.47 -14.06 5.81
N ALA A 665 -33.46 -14.45 6.61
CA ALA A 665 -33.59 -15.53 7.58
C ALA A 665 -34.53 -15.19 8.76
N LEU A 666 -34.66 -13.91 9.08
CA LEU A 666 -35.42 -13.39 10.23
C LEU A 666 -36.77 -12.74 9.85
N ALA A 667 -37.10 -12.67 8.56
CA ALA A 667 -38.31 -12.02 8.08
C ALA A 667 -39.58 -12.57 8.77
N GLY A 668 -40.34 -11.67 9.40
CA GLY A 668 -41.60 -11.99 10.09
C GLY A 668 -41.45 -12.79 11.39
N LYS A 669 -40.23 -13.02 11.90
CA LYS A 669 -39.97 -13.81 13.11
C LYS A 669 -39.65 -12.92 14.32
N ARG A 670 -40.07 -13.33 15.50
CA ARG A 670 -39.63 -12.77 16.80
C ARG A 670 -38.29 -13.39 17.20
N ALA A 671 -37.24 -12.58 17.22
CA ALA A 671 -35.87 -13.04 17.41
C ALA A 671 -35.37 -12.77 18.83
N GLY A 672 -34.78 -13.78 19.46
CA GLY A 672 -33.95 -13.62 20.65
C GLY A 672 -32.46 -13.64 20.29
N LEU A 673 -31.67 -12.69 20.82
CA LEU A 673 -30.25 -12.54 20.43
C LEU A 673 -29.30 -12.99 21.54
N ILE A 674 -28.37 -13.89 21.22
CA ILE A 674 -27.18 -14.21 22.02
C ILE A 674 -26.01 -13.41 21.47
N VAL A 675 -25.70 -12.29 22.12
CA VAL A 675 -24.76 -11.27 21.64
C VAL A 675 -23.89 -10.73 22.78
N ASN A 676 -22.78 -10.10 22.44
CA ASN A 676 -21.86 -9.44 23.37
C ASN A 676 -21.25 -8.20 22.67
N PRO A 677 -20.26 -7.52 23.28
CA PRO A 677 -19.69 -6.29 22.69
C PRO A 677 -18.99 -6.48 21.34
N SER A 678 -18.66 -7.72 20.99
CA SER A 678 -18.04 -8.08 19.69
C SER A 678 -19.07 -8.27 18.58
N SER A 679 -20.36 -8.31 18.89
CA SER A 679 -21.48 -8.44 17.95
C SER A 679 -21.72 -7.14 17.18
N ARG A 680 -20.71 -6.72 16.41
CA ARG A 680 -20.74 -5.49 15.61
C ARG A 680 -21.00 -5.77 14.14
N VAL A 681 -21.61 -4.78 13.52
CA VAL A 681 -21.79 -4.60 12.08
C VAL A 681 -21.24 -3.21 11.81
N GLU A 682 -20.07 -3.15 11.16
CA GLU A 682 -19.28 -1.92 11.06
C GLU A 682 -19.06 -1.26 12.45
N ASP A 683 -19.48 0.00 12.62
CA ASP A 683 -19.34 0.76 13.86
C ASP A 683 -20.52 0.57 14.84
N ARG A 684 -21.60 -0.09 14.40
CA ARG A 684 -22.84 -0.27 15.18
C ARG A 684 -22.95 -1.65 15.82
N HIS A 685 -23.74 -1.76 16.89
CA HIS A 685 -24.06 -3.04 17.51
C HIS A 685 -25.19 -3.75 16.74
N LEU A 686 -25.11 -5.07 16.60
CA LEU A 686 -26.07 -5.88 15.82
C LEU A 686 -27.53 -5.65 16.24
N ILE A 687 -27.79 -5.51 17.55
CA ILE A 687 -29.12 -5.16 18.11
C ILE A 687 -29.71 -3.95 17.40
N ASP A 688 -28.94 -2.87 17.30
CA ASP A 688 -29.41 -1.59 16.78
C ASP A 688 -29.59 -1.66 15.25
N VAL A 689 -28.79 -2.47 14.58
CA VAL A 689 -28.89 -2.71 13.14
C VAL A 689 -30.15 -3.51 12.82
N LEU A 690 -30.39 -4.63 13.49
CA LEU A 690 -31.57 -5.46 13.26
C LEU A 690 -32.88 -4.73 13.57
N GLN A 691 -32.92 -3.90 14.62
CA GLN A 691 -34.09 -3.06 14.90
C GLN A 691 -34.33 -2.01 13.80
N ALA A 692 -33.26 -1.42 13.25
CA ALA A 692 -33.38 -0.46 12.14
C ALA A 692 -33.85 -1.11 10.83
N GLU A 693 -33.46 -2.38 10.59
CA GLU A 693 -33.94 -3.20 9.47
C GLU A 693 -35.36 -3.78 9.68
N GLY A 694 -36.04 -3.40 10.77
CA GLY A 694 -37.43 -3.81 11.04
C GLY A 694 -37.58 -5.24 11.57
N VAL A 695 -36.51 -5.88 12.05
CA VAL A 695 -36.59 -7.21 12.67
C VAL A 695 -37.20 -7.10 14.07
N ALA A 696 -38.15 -7.98 14.38
CA ALA A 696 -38.82 -8.03 15.68
C ALA A 696 -37.92 -8.66 16.75
N VAL A 697 -36.94 -7.91 17.24
CA VAL A 697 -36.08 -8.34 18.36
C VAL A 697 -36.85 -8.20 19.68
N THR A 698 -37.02 -9.31 20.40
CA THR A 698 -37.86 -9.36 21.61
C THR A 698 -37.06 -9.47 22.91
N LYS A 699 -35.95 -10.22 22.92
CA LYS A 699 -35.13 -10.47 24.12
C LYS A 699 -33.65 -10.64 23.80
N LEU A 700 -32.81 -10.34 24.79
CA LEU A 700 -31.36 -10.48 24.73
C LEU A 700 -30.89 -11.50 25.77
N PHE A 701 -29.91 -12.32 25.40
CA PHE A 701 -29.31 -13.32 26.27
C PHE A 701 -27.83 -13.00 26.48
N ALA A 702 -27.46 -12.66 27.72
CA ALA A 702 -26.11 -12.25 28.06
C ALA A 702 -25.23 -13.44 28.47
N VAL A 703 -23.99 -13.45 27.96
CA VAL A 703 -22.91 -14.38 28.31
C VAL A 703 -21.88 -13.69 29.25
N GLU A 704 -20.64 -14.20 29.32
CA GLU A 704 -19.58 -13.92 30.32
C GLU A 704 -19.12 -12.44 30.47
N HIS A 705 -19.54 -11.51 29.59
CA HIS A 705 -19.10 -10.09 29.58
C HIS A 705 -20.23 -9.06 29.34
N GLY A 706 -21.49 -9.46 29.54
CA GLY A 706 -22.65 -8.60 29.27
C GLY A 706 -22.86 -8.33 27.77
N ILE A 707 -23.78 -7.42 27.45
CA ILE A 707 -24.18 -7.14 26.05
C ILE A 707 -23.34 -6.02 25.42
N ARG A 708 -23.23 -4.84 26.06
CA ARG A 708 -22.56 -3.65 25.47
C ARG A 708 -21.21 -3.28 26.10
N GLY A 709 -20.66 -4.12 26.97
CA GLY A 709 -19.27 -4.01 27.43
C GLY A 709 -19.06 -3.06 28.62
N THR A 710 -20.15 -2.71 29.31
CA THR A 710 -20.16 -1.89 30.53
C THR A 710 -20.05 -2.71 31.81
N ALA A 711 -20.04 -4.05 31.74
CA ALA A 711 -19.94 -4.97 32.87
C ALA A 711 -18.52 -5.57 33.02
N ASP A 712 -18.07 -5.75 34.26
CA ASP A 712 -16.73 -6.28 34.58
C ASP A 712 -16.54 -7.74 34.13
N ALA A 713 -15.32 -8.13 33.72
CA ALA A 713 -15.00 -9.52 33.42
C ALA A 713 -15.21 -10.45 34.63
N GLY A 714 -16.15 -11.40 34.50
CA GLY A 714 -16.49 -12.35 35.56
C GLY A 714 -17.47 -11.82 36.62
N ALA A 715 -17.99 -10.59 36.47
CA ALA A 715 -19.11 -10.13 37.29
C ALA A 715 -20.39 -10.87 36.90
N LYS A 716 -21.27 -11.13 37.88
CA LYS A 716 -22.62 -11.62 37.59
C LYS A 716 -23.33 -10.56 36.75
N VAL A 717 -23.70 -10.92 35.53
CA VAL A 717 -24.69 -10.16 34.77
C VAL A 717 -26.04 -10.65 35.29
N ASP A 718 -26.70 -9.83 36.11
CA ASP A 718 -28.06 -10.13 36.58
C ASP A 718 -29.08 -9.79 35.48
N ASP A 719 -30.28 -10.36 35.57
CA ASP A 719 -31.38 -10.04 34.66
C ASP A 719 -31.70 -8.54 34.73
N GLY A 720 -32.00 -7.92 33.59
CA GLY A 720 -32.15 -6.47 33.50
C GLY A 720 -32.78 -5.99 32.19
N ARG A 721 -32.49 -4.75 31.83
CA ARG A 721 -32.86 -4.16 30.53
C ARG A 721 -31.66 -3.49 29.88
N ASP A 722 -31.55 -3.59 28.57
CA ASP A 722 -30.55 -2.86 27.79
C ASP A 722 -30.88 -1.37 27.82
N SER A 723 -29.91 -0.54 28.20
CA SER A 723 -30.13 0.90 28.41
C SER A 723 -30.44 1.66 27.12
N GLN A 724 -30.09 1.10 25.96
CA GLN A 724 -30.25 1.75 24.66
C GLN A 724 -31.52 1.26 23.93
N SER A 725 -31.72 -0.07 23.86
CA SER A 725 -32.89 -0.64 23.16
C SER A 725 -34.12 -0.82 24.06
N GLY A 726 -33.95 -0.78 25.39
CA GLY A 726 -35.02 -1.06 26.36
C GLY A 726 -35.41 -2.54 26.46
N LEU A 727 -34.76 -3.44 25.70
CA LEU A 727 -35.09 -4.86 25.64
C LEU A 727 -34.73 -5.61 26.93
N PRO A 728 -35.46 -6.69 27.30
CA PRO A 728 -35.11 -7.53 28.43
C PRO A 728 -33.76 -8.24 28.19
N ILE A 729 -32.91 -8.25 29.21
CA ILE A 729 -31.67 -9.03 29.25
C ILE A 729 -31.86 -10.19 30.22
N LEU A 730 -31.65 -11.40 29.73
CA LEU A 730 -31.64 -12.64 30.52
C LEU A 730 -30.23 -13.19 30.59
N SER A 731 -29.75 -13.48 31.79
CA SER A 731 -28.42 -14.06 31.98
C SER A 731 -28.43 -15.56 31.71
N ILE A 732 -27.60 -15.99 30.76
CA ILE A 732 -27.32 -17.42 30.50
C ILE A 732 -25.88 -17.79 30.86
N TYR A 733 -25.32 -17.06 31.84
CA TYR A 733 -24.03 -17.30 32.44
C TYR A 733 -24.16 -17.68 33.92
N GLY A 734 -23.24 -18.50 34.43
CA GLY A 734 -23.28 -18.99 35.82
C GLY A 734 -24.23 -20.18 36.04
N LYS A 735 -25.28 -20.02 36.87
CA LYS A 735 -26.18 -21.12 37.27
C LYS A 735 -27.06 -21.61 36.11
N LYS A 736 -27.42 -20.71 35.21
CA LYS A 736 -28.15 -20.98 33.97
C LYS A 736 -27.14 -20.91 32.83
N LYS A 737 -27.09 -21.95 31.98
CA LYS A 737 -26.10 -22.09 30.89
C LYS A 737 -26.72 -22.05 29.49
N SER A 738 -28.04 -22.05 29.41
CA SER A 738 -28.83 -21.94 28.18
C SER A 738 -30.18 -21.29 28.48
N PRO A 739 -30.88 -20.78 27.46
CA PRO A 739 -32.30 -20.44 27.59
C PRO A 739 -33.12 -21.64 28.09
N SER A 740 -34.08 -21.41 28.98
CA SER A 740 -35.08 -22.38 29.43
C SER A 740 -36.27 -22.43 28.44
N ALA A 741 -37.16 -23.41 28.59
CA ALA A 741 -38.38 -23.47 27.79
C ALA A 741 -39.27 -22.21 27.97
N GLU A 742 -39.29 -21.66 29.19
CA GLU A 742 -40.04 -20.45 29.51
C GLU A 742 -39.45 -19.20 28.83
N ASP A 743 -38.12 -19.08 28.79
CA ASP A 743 -37.45 -17.93 28.18
C ASP A 743 -37.74 -17.81 26.69
N THR A 744 -38.04 -18.93 26.04
CA THR A 744 -38.16 -19.05 24.60
C THR A 744 -39.60 -19.13 24.10
N THR A 745 -40.59 -19.11 24.98
CA THR A 745 -42.02 -19.29 24.64
C THR A 745 -42.58 -18.24 23.66
N ASP A 746 -42.00 -17.05 23.67
CA ASP A 746 -42.37 -15.90 22.82
C ASP A 746 -41.39 -15.64 21.67
N LEU A 747 -40.51 -16.60 21.37
CA LEU A 747 -39.50 -16.51 20.33
C LEU A 747 -39.82 -17.49 19.20
N ASP A 748 -39.62 -17.04 17.97
CA ASP A 748 -39.74 -17.88 16.77
C ASP A 748 -38.35 -18.34 16.29
N VAL A 749 -37.28 -17.68 16.72
CA VAL A 749 -35.89 -17.98 16.36
C VAL A 749 -34.91 -17.44 17.40
N LEU A 750 -33.81 -18.16 17.62
CA LEU A 750 -32.64 -17.65 18.33
C LEU A 750 -31.54 -17.29 17.35
N VAL A 751 -30.85 -16.18 17.59
CA VAL A 751 -29.71 -15.73 16.78
C VAL A 751 -28.45 -15.75 17.64
N PHE A 752 -27.40 -16.42 17.17
CA PHE A 752 -26.12 -16.50 17.85
C PHE A 752 -25.05 -15.75 17.07
N ASP A 753 -24.46 -14.73 17.68
CA ASP A 753 -23.39 -13.92 17.09
C ASP A 753 -22.34 -13.57 18.14
N LEU A 754 -21.29 -14.38 18.27
CA LEU A 754 -20.18 -14.14 19.20
C LEU A 754 -18.84 -14.40 18.51
N GLN A 755 -17.89 -13.47 18.67
CA GLN A 755 -16.54 -13.62 18.14
C GLN A 755 -15.71 -14.60 18.99
N ASP A 756 -15.34 -15.74 18.41
CA ASP A 756 -14.40 -16.70 19.01
C ASP A 756 -12.93 -16.37 18.69
N VAL A 757 -11.98 -17.09 19.30
CA VAL A 757 -10.55 -16.95 19.03
C VAL A 757 -9.87 -18.25 18.56
N GLY A 758 -10.64 -19.31 18.30
CA GLY A 758 -10.15 -20.56 17.72
C GLY A 758 -9.40 -21.47 18.68
N VAL A 759 -9.67 -21.36 19.98
CA VAL A 759 -9.00 -22.12 21.03
C VAL A 759 -10.04 -22.83 21.87
N ARG A 760 -9.93 -24.15 22.03
CA ARG A 760 -10.96 -24.98 22.68
C ARG A 760 -11.39 -24.51 24.07
N PHE A 761 -10.46 -23.96 24.86
CA PHE A 761 -10.75 -23.45 26.20
C PHE A 761 -11.27 -22.01 26.24
N TYR A 762 -11.48 -21.38 25.07
CA TYR A 762 -12.28 -20.18 24.93
C TYR A 762 -13.76 -20.59 24.84
N THR A 763 -14.56 -20.19 25.84
CA THR A 763 -15.80 -20.88 26.23
C THR A 763 -17.02 -20.61 25.34
N TYR A 764 -16.89 -19.86 24.24
CA TYR A 764 -18.04 -19.54 23.38
C TYR A 764 -18.54 -20.75 22.57
N LEU A 765 -17.66 -21.68 22.20
CA LEU A 765 -18.06 -22.98 21.66
C LEU A 765 -18.92 -23.78 22.67
N SER A 766 -18.56 -23.75 23.95
CA SER A 766 -19.36 -24.40 25.00
C SER A 766 -20.73 -23.75 25.16
N SER A 767 -20.78 -22.40 25.14
CA SER A 767 -22.06 -21.66 25.15
C SER A 767 -22.93 -22.02 23.94
N LEU A 768 -22.34 -22.08 22.75
CA LEU A 768 -23.03 -22.49 21.52
C LEU A 768 -23.63 -23.90 21.65
N HIS A 769 -22.88 -24.87 22.19
CA HIS A 769 -23.40 -26.22 22.41
C HIS A 769 -24.66 -26.22 23.31
N TYR A 770 -24.64 -25.48 24.42
CA TYR A 770 -25.81 -25.39 25.30
C TYR A 770 -27.00 -24.66 24.67
N VAL A 771 -26.74 -23.65 23.83
CA VAL A 771 -27.79 -22.98 23.03
C VAL A 771 -28.39 -23.96 22.03
N MET A 772 -27.57 -24.72 21.30
CA MET A 772 -28.03 -25.74 20.35
C MET A 772 -28.85 -26.84 21.03
N ASP A 773 -28.43 -27.32 22.21
CA ASP A 773 -29.21 -28.26 23.01
C ASP A 773 -30.57 -27.66 23.42
N SER A 774 -30.59 -26.41 23.88
CA SER A 774 -31.85 -25.71 24.21
C SER A 774 -32.77 -25.55 23.00
N CYS A 775 -32.24 -25.12 21.85
CA CYS A 775 -32.96 -25.04 20.58
C CYS A 775 -33.57 -26.39 20.19
N ALA A 776 -32.79 -27.48 20.28
CA ALA A 776 -33.27 -28.81 19.96
C ALA A 776 -34.38 -29.29 20.90
N ARG A 777 -34.23 -29.07 22.23
CA ARG A 777 -35.24 -29.44 23.23
C ARG A 777 -36.53 -28.64 23.12
N ASN A 778 -36.42 -27.35 22.82
CA ASN A 778 -37.56 -26.42 22.74
C ASN A 778 -38.14 -26.31 21.32
N LYS A 779 -37.54 -26.99 20.33
CA LYS A 779 -37.92 -26.95 18.91
C LYS A 779 -37.92 -25.53 18.33
N ILE A 780 -36.88 -24.76 18.64
CA ILE A 780 -36.70 -23.40 18.16
C ILE A 780 -35.49 -23.35 17.22
N PRO A 781 -35.64 -22.84 15.99
CA PRO A 781 -34.53 -22.70 15.05
C PRO A 781 -33.43 -21.78 15.60
N LEU A 782 -32.19 -22.09 15.22
CA LEU A 782 -31.00 -21.30 15.52
C LEU A 782 -30.42 -20.72 14.22
N VAL A 783 -30.27 -19.40 14.17
CA VAL A 783 -29.52 -18.69 13.13
C VAL A 783 -28.15 -18.31 13.71
N LEU A 784 -27.07 -18.88 13.19
CA LEU A 784 -25.70 -18.56 13.60
C LEU A 784 -25.09 -17.61 12.57
N LEU A 785 -24.70 -16.42 13.03
CA LEU A 785 -23.99 -15.43 12.22
C LEU A 785 -22.50 -15.71 12.35
N ASP A 786 -21.93 -16.38 11.35
CA ASP A 786 -20.58 -16.91 11.49
C ASP A 786 -19.53 -15.79 11.43
N ARG A 787 -18.41 -16.01 12.12
CA ARG A 787 -17.31 -15.04 12.19
C ARG A 787 -15.97 -15.71 11.89
N PRO A 788 -15.01 -14.98 11.28
CA PRO A 788 -13.68 -15.53 11.03
C PRO A 788 -13.00 -16.04 12.31
N ASN A 789 -12.28 -17.15 12.20
CA ASN A 789 -11.46 -17.66 13.28
C ASN A 789 -10.03 -17.08 13.16
N PRO A 790 -9.55 -16.23 14.10
CA PRO A 790 -8.22 -15.63 14.03
C PRO A 790 -7.07 -16.64 14.15
N ASN A 791 -7.34 -17.86 14.61
CA ASN A 791 -6.41 -18.99 14.63
C ASN A 791 -6.85 -20.11 13.64
N GLY A 792 -7.66 -19.78 12.63
CA GLY A 792 -8.21 -20.72 11.64
C GLY A 792 -7.14 -21.52 10.88
N ALA A 793 -5.95 -20.93 10.70
CA ALA A 793 -4.83 -21.56 10.00
C ALA A 793 -4.15 -22.70 10.80
N TYR A 794 -4.48 -22.87 12.08
CA TYR A 794 -3.78 -23.81 12.96
C TYR A 794 -4.69 -24.95 13.41
N ILE A 795 -4.17 -26.18 13.29
CA ILE A 795 -4.79 -27.40 13.77
C ILE A 795 -3.75 -28.17 14.57
N ASP A 796 -3.85 -28.14 15.90
CA ASP A 796 -2.76 -28.61 16.76
C ASP A 796 -3.21 -28.89 18.21
N GLY A 797 -2.40 -29.68 18.90
CA GLY A 797 -2.61 -30.12 20.27
C GLY A 797 -3.47 -31.39 20.39
N PRO A 798 -3.52 -31.99 21.59
CA PRO A 798 -4.20 -33.26 21.80
C PRO A 798 -5.73 -33.14 21.70
N ILE A 799 -6.35 -34.20 21.16
CA ILE A 799 -7.79 -34.38 21.17
C ILE A 799 -8.30 -34.50 22.60
N LEU A 800 -9.39 -33.81 22.90
CA LEU A 800 -10.01 -33.90 24.22
C LEU A 800 -10.54 -35.31 24.47
N GLN A 801 -10.10 -35.90 25.57
CA GLN A 801 -10.61 -37.19 26.04
C GLN A 801 -11.84 -36.98 26.94
N PRO A 802 -12.87 -37.85 26.88
CA PRO A 802 -14.12 -37.69 27.65
C PRO A 802 -13.93 -37.49 29.15
N ALA A 803 -12.88 -38.08 29.74
CA ALA A 803 -12.57 -37.93 31.18
C ALA A 803 -12.22 -36.49 31.60
N PHE A 804 -11.82 -35.64 30.65
CA PHE A 804 -11.44 -34.24 30.91
C PHE A 804 -12.49 -33.23 30.41
N GLN A 805 -13.64 -33.73 29.95
CA GLN A 805 -14.75 -32.89 29.48
C GLN A 805 -15.20 -31.92 30.57
N SER A 806 -15.31 -30.63 30.22
CA SER A 806 -15.74 -29.57 31.12
C SER A 806 -16.24 -28.35 30.33
N PHE A 807 -16.63 -27.27 31.02
CA PHE A 807 -17.07 -26.05 30.35
C PHE A 807 -15.97 -25.40 29.47
N VAL A 808 -14.69 -25.69 29.71
CA VAL A 808 -13.56 -25.22 28.87
C VAL A 808 -13.13 -26.24 27.81
N GLY A 809 -13.95 -27.25 27.56
CA GLY A 809 -13.69 -28.27 26.55
C GLY A 809 -14.78 -29.33 26.58
N MET A 810 -15.74 -29.22 25.67
CA MET A 810 -16.92 -30.11 25.64
C MET A 810 -16.83 -31.22 24.59
N HIS A 811 -16.07 -31.02 23.53
CA HIS A 811 -16.08 -31.87 22.34
C HIS A 811 -14.73 -32.54 22.12
N PRO A 812 -14.69 -33.75 21.52
CA PRO A 812 -13.46 -34.46 21.19
C PRO A 812 -12.76 -33.84 19.96
N ILE A 813 -12.31 -32.59 20.13
CA ILE A 813 -11.58 -31.78 19.15
C ILE A 813 -10.21 -31.38 19.73
N PRO A 814 -9.21 -31.04 18.89
CA PRO A 814 -7.90 -30.59 19.37
C PRO A 814 -7.97 -29.21 20.05
N LEU A 815 -6.86 -28.78 20.66
CA LEU A 815 -6.77 -27.48 21.33
C LEU A 815 -6.96 -26.33 20.33
N LEU A 816 -6.25 -26.38 19.21
CA LEU A 816 -6.46 -25.55 18.03
C LEU A 816 -7.17 -26.41 16.98
N HIS A 817 -8.42 -26.07 16.68
CA HIS A 817 -9.28 -26.86 15.78
C HIS A 817 -9.33 -26.32 14.35
N GLY A 818 -8.93 -25.07 14.13
CA GLY A 818 -8.87 -24.44 12.83
C GLY A 818 -10.21 -24.36 12.10
N MET A 819 -11.31 -24.21 12.83
CA MET A 819 -12.70 -24.16 12.30
C MET A 819 -13.43 -22.93 12.88
N THR A 820 -14.41 -22.38 12.17
CA THR A 820 -15.29 -21.32 12.70
C THR A 820 -16.37 -21.91 13.63
N LEU A 821 -17.11 -21.05 14.34
CA LEU A 821 -18.25 -21.51 15.14
C LEU A 821 -19.38 -22.09 14.28
N GLY A 822 -19.60 -21.56 13.07
CA GLY A 822 -20.55 -22.10 12.10
C GLY A 822 -20.22 -23.54 11.68
N GLU A 823 -18.95 -23.83 11.38
CA GLU A 823 -18.49 -25.18 11.05
C GLU A 823 -18.56 -26.12 12.24
N LEU A 824 -18.18 -25.64 13.44
CA LEU A 824 -18.30 -26.40 14.68
C LEU A 824 -19.75 -26.71 15.04
N ALA A 825 -20.69 -25.81 14.80
CA ALA A 825 -22.12 -26.07 14.98
C ALA A 825 -22.62 -27.19 14.05
N ARG A 826 -22.20 -27.16 12.77
CA ARG A 826 -22.50 -28.24 11.82
C ARG A 826 -21.91 -29.58 12.29
N MET A 827 -20.69 -29.55 12.82
CA MET A 827 -20.05 -30.73 13.39
C MET A 827 -20.76 -31.26 14.64
N ILE A 828 -21.20 -30.40 15.57
CA ILE A 828 -21.99 -30.80 16.75
C ILE A 828 -23.25 -31.58 16.35
N ASN A 829 -23.99 -31.07 15.35
CA ASN A 829 -25.16 -31.76 14.82
C ASN A 829 -24.79 -33.06 14.09
N GLY A 830 -23.79 -33.01 13.21
CA GLY A 830 -23.43 -34.15 12.34
C GLY A 830 -22.76 -35.31 13.08
N GLU A 831 -22.05 -35.04 14.15
CA GLU A 831 -21.42 -36.05 15.02
C GLU A 831 -22.34 -36.51 16.16
N GLY A 832 -23.56 -35.96 16.26
CA GLY A 832 -24.53 -36.35 17.28
C GLY A 832 -24.08 -36.02 18.71
N TRP A 833 -23.34 -34.92 18.91
CA TRP A 833 -22.79 -34.57 20.23
C TRP A 833 -23.81 -33.96 21.19
N LEU A 834 -25.01 -33.59 20.71
CA LEU A 834 -26.07 -33.12 21.58
C LEU A 834 -26.68 -34.28 22.40
N PRO A 835 -27.17 -34.00 23.64
CA PRO A 835 -27.78 -35.02 24.48
C PRO A 835 -28.91 -35.80 23.77
N TYR A 836 -28.99 -37.10 24.05
CA TYR A 836 -30.01 -38.01 23.52
C TYR A 836 -30.07 -38.10 21.97
N GLY A 837 -28.99 -37.71 21.29
CA GLY A 837 -28.95 -37.69 19.81
C GLY A 837 -29.87 -36.62 19.21
N ALA A 838 -30.16 -35.56 19.95
CA ALA A 838 -30.96 -34.44 19.46
C ALA A 838 -30.23 -33.70 18.32
N THR A 839 -30.99 -33.04 17.45
CA THR A 839 -30.44 -32.20 16.36
C THR A 839 -31.07 -30.82 16.46
N CYS A 840 -30.23 -29.79 16.43
CA CYS A 840 -30.69 -28.40 16.38
C CYS A 840 -31.04 -28.03 14.93
N ASP A 841 -32.21 -27.40 14.70
CA ASP A 841 -32.53 -26.79 13.41
C ASP A 841 -31.66 -25.55 13.21
N LEU A 842 -30.57 -25.71 12.45
CA LEU A 842 -29.47 -24.77 12.35
C LEU A 842 -29.43 -24.15 10.95
N THR A 843 -29.46 -22.82 10.89
CA THR A 843 -29.10 -22.02 9.72
C THR A 843 -27.82 -21.27 10.02
N VAL A 844 -26.78 -21.43 9.19
CA VAL A 844 -25.53 -20.66 9.32
C VAL A 844 -25.51 -19.60 8.21
N ILE A 845 -25.31 -18.33 8.59
CA ILE A 845 -25.00 -17.26 7.65
C ILE A 845 -23.47 -17.19 7.54
N PRO A 846 -22.88 -17.59 6.40
CA PRO A 846 -21.43 -17.76 6.27
C PRO A 846 -20.72 -16.42 6.13
N VAL A 847 -19.44 -16.42 6.50
CA VAL A 847 -18.51 -15.32 6.24
C VAL A 847 -18.23 -15.23 4.74
N GLN A 848 -18.33 -14.03 4.16
CA GLN A 848 -17.95 -13.81 2.76
C GLN A 848 -16.44 -13.58 2.67
N ASN A 849 -15.80 -14.05 1.59
CA ASN A 849 -14.37 -13.83 1.30
C ASN A 849 -13.40 -14.39 2.37
N TYR A 850 -13.80 -15.45 3.08
CA TYR A 850 -12.97 -16.08 4.10
C TYR A 850 -12.48 -17.47 3.67
N THR A 851 -11.22 -17.76 3.99
CA THR A 851 -10.60 -19.08 3.96
C THR A 851 -9.96 -19.35 5.32
N HIS A 852 -9.64 -20.61 5.63
CA HIS A 852 -8.92 -20.93 6.86
C HIS A 852 -7.52 -20.28 6.94
N ALA A 853 -6.96 -19.85 5.82
CA ALA A 853 -5.68 -19.14 5.75
C ALA A 853 -5.80 -17.61 5.86
N THR A 854 -7.01 -17.05 5.78
CA THR A 854 -7.24 -15.61 5.86
C THR A 854 -6.83 -15.10 7.24
N ASP A 855 -5.87 -14.18 7.31
CA ASP A 855 -5.53 -13.53 8.57
C ASP A 855 -6.65 -12.53 8.94
N TYR A 856 -7.13 -12.61 10.17
CA TYR A 856 -8.24 -11.79 10.63
C TYR A 856 -7.87 -11.05 11.91
N ILE A 857 -7.89 -9.72 11.82
CA ILE A 857 -7.68 -8.81 12.94
C ILE A 857 -9.05 -8.46 13.51
N LEU A 858 -9.26 -8.77 14.79
CA LEU A 858 -10.54 -8.50 15.43
C LEU A 858 -10.76 -6.98 15.57
N PRO A 859 -11.89 -6.43 15.10
CA PRO A 859 -12.18 -5.00 15.20
C PRO A 859 -12.45 -4.57 16.66
N VAL A 860 -12.85 -5.51 17.50
CA VAL A 860 -13.12 -5.30 18.92
C VAL A 860 -12.37 -6.37 19.72
N LYS A 861 -11.69 -5.96 20.80
CA LYS A 861 -11.05 -6.91 21.71
C LYS A 861 -12.10 -7.91 22.26
N PRO A 862 -11.87 -9.23 22.15
CA PRO A 862 -12.89 -10.23 22.50
C PRO A 862 -13.02 -10.42 24.02
N SER A 863 -12.00 -10.01 24.79
CA SER A 863 -12.03 -10.01 26.24
C SER A 863 -11.11 -8.91 26.79
N PRO A 864 -11.38 -8.35 27.97
CA PRO A 864 -10.47 -7.41 28.64
C PRO A 864 -9.05 -7.97 28.86
N ASN A 865 -8.90 -9.29 28.93
CA ASN A 865 -7.59 -9.94 29.05
C ASN A 865 -6.96 -10.36 27.73
N LEU A 866 -7.65 -10.19 26.60
CA LEU A 866 -7.11 -10.35 25.25
C LEU A 866 -7.19 -9.01 24.52
N PRO A 867 -6.36 -8.01 24.91
CA PRO A 867 -6.57 -6.62 24.54
C PRO A 867 -6.25 -6.32 23.08
N ASN A 868 -5.52 -7.18 22.38
CA ASN A 868 -5.03 -6.94 21.03
C ASN A 868 -4.75 -8.26 20.29
N GLN A 869 -4.48 -8.16 18.99
CA GLN A 869 -4.16 -9.31 18.13
C GLN A 869 -2.96 -10.12 18.64
N LYS A 870 -2.00 -9.45 19.28
CA LYS A 870 -0.81 -10.12 19.80
C LYS A 870 -1.14 -11.09 20.92
N ALA A 871 -1.99 -10.67 21.87
CA ALA A 871 -2.49 -11.53 22.93
C ALA A 871 -3.27 -12.72 22.37
N ILE A 872 -4.10 -12.52 21.33
CA ILE A 872 -4.89 -13.58 20.69
C ILE A 872 -3.99 -14.66 20.07
N LYS A 873 -2.94 -14.28 19.34
CA LYS A 873 -2.01 -15.23 18.71
C LYS A 873 -1.14 -15.98 19.73
N LEU A 874 -0.86 -15.37 20.88
CA LEU A 874 -0.08 -15.98 21.98
C LEU A 874 -0.94 -16.82 22.94
N TYR A 875 -2.25 -16.57 22.98
CA TYR A 875 -3.19 -17.19 23.91
C TYR A 875 -3.15 -18.73 23.93
N PRO A 876 -3.08 -19.46 22.78
CA PRO A 876 -3.05 -20.92 22.79
C PRO A 876 -1.85 -21.49 23.56
N SER A 877 -0.74 -20.74 23.59
CA SER A 877 0.50 -21.14 24.25
C SER A 877 0.58 -20.64 25.69
N LEU A 878 0.29 -19.35 25.91
CA LEU A 878 0.52 -18.72 27.20
C LEU A 878 -0.59 -18.98 28.21
N ALA A 879 -1.82 -19.28 27.78
CA ALA A 879 -2.91 -19.60 28.70
C ALA A 879 -2.66 -20.87 29.52
N LEU A 880 -1.83 -21.80 29.03
CA LEU A 880 -1.44 -23.01 29.76
C LEU A 880 -0.73 -22.68 31.08
N PHE A 881 -0.04 -21.53 31.17
CA PHE A 881 0.62 -21.07 32.39
C PHE A 881 -0.36 -20.65 33.50
N GLU A 882 -1.66 -20.53 33.21
CA GLU A 882 -2.65 -20.32 34.27
C GLU A 882 -2.70 -21.47 35.29
N ALA A 883 -2.22 -22.67 34.91
CA ALA A 883 -2.05 -23.84 35.77
C ALA A 883 -0.71 -23.88 36.55
N THR A 884 0.12 -22.84 36.43
CA THR A 884 1.48 -22.76 36.98
C THR A 884 1.62 -21.61 37.98
N THR A 885 2.71 -21.53 38.73
CA THR A 885 3.03 -20.40 39.61
C THR A 885 3.41 -19.12 38.86
N VAL A 886 3.64 -19.19 37.54
CA VAL A 886 4.09 -18.07 36.70
C VAL A 886 2.93 -17.15 36.32
N SER A 887 3.16 -15.84 36.37
CA SER A 887 2.19 -14.84 35.90
C SER A 887 2.22 -14.71 34.39
N VAL A 888 1.04 -14.67 33.77
CA VAL A 888 0.83 -14.41 32.33
C VAL A 888 0.58 -12.92 32.03
N GLY A 889 0.87 -12.02 32.98
CA GLY A 889 0.68 -10.58 32.80
C GLY A 889 -0.74 -10.07 33.05
N ARG A 890 -1.67 -10.89 33.57
CA ARG A 890 -2.95 -10.37 34.10
C ARG A 890 -2.66 -9.30 35.15
N GLY A 891 -3.43 -8.21 35.14
CA GLY A 891 -3.14 -7.03 35.98
C GLY A 891 -2.11 -6.05 35.40
N THR A 892 -1.75 -6.18 34.13
CA THR A 892 -0.92 -5.22 33.37
C THR A 892 -1.69 -4.71 32.14
N ASP A 893 -1.09 -3.84 31.31
CA ASP A 893 -1.65 -3.45 30.00
C ASP A 893 -1.47 -4.53 28.91
N PHE A 894 -0.74 -5.60 29.22
CA PHE A 894 -0.33 -6.63 28.25
C PHE A 894 -0.53 -8.07 28.77
N PRO A 895 -1.73 -8.44 29.26
CA PRO A 895 -2.05 -9.83 29.58
C PRO A 895 -1.84 -10.75 28.37
N PHE A 896 -1.42 -11.98 28.66
CA PHE A 896 -1.05 -13.02 27.69
C PHE A 896 0.00 -12.56 26.65
N GLN A 897 0.88 -11.64 27.02
CA GLN A 897 2.00 -11.20 26.19
C GLN A 897 3.34 -11.23 26.94
N VAL A 898 3.34 -11.69 28.20
CA VAL A 898 4.52 -11.80 29.05
C VAL A 898 4.40 -13.03 29.95
N LEU A 899 5.55 -13.54 30.40
CA LEU A 899 5.64 -14.54 31.46
C LEU A 899 6.58 -14.02 32.56
N GLY A 900 6.22 -14.16 33.83
CA GLY A 900 7.04 -13.69 34.94
C GLY A 900 6.93 -14.51 36.22
N GLY A 901 8.08 -14.78 36.84
CA GLY A 901 8.21 -15.36 38.18
C GLY A 901 8.86 -14.37 39.16
N VAL A 902 8.97 -14.73 40.43
CA VAL A 902 9.47 -13.82 41.50
C VAL A 902 10.99 -13.70 41.55
N ARG A 903 11.72 -14.57 40.84
CA ARG A 903 13.18 -14.64 40.84
C ARG A 903 13.80 -14.01 39.59
N PRO A 904 14.85 -13.16 39.70
CA PRO A 904 15.56 -12.57 38.55
C PRO A 904 16.02 -13.57 37.48
N GLU A 905 16.31 -14.80 37.89
CA GLU A 905 16.75 -15.88 37.04
C GLU A 905 15.72 -16.22 35.95
N TYR A 906 14.43 -15.92 36.14
CA TYR A 906 13.39 -16.12 35.12
C TYR A 906 13.58 -15.25 33.88
N GLY A 907 14.21 -14.07 33.98
CA GLY A 907 14.59 -13.27 32.84
C GLY A 907 14.68 -11.76 33.13
N GLY A 908 15.25 -11.02 32.18
CA GLY A 908 15.55 -9.59 32.37
C GLY A 908 14.35 -8.64 32.27
N PHE A 909 13.19 -9.10 31.77
CA PHE A 909 12.01 -8.25 31.67
C PHE A 909 11.28 -8.17 33.00
N GLN A 910 10.91 -6.96 33.42
CA GLN A 910 10.35 -6.68 34.74
C GLN A 910 8.94 -6.10 34.63
N PHE A 911 8.00 -6.62 35.42
CA PHE A 911 6.64 -6.06 35.52
C PHE A 911 5.98 -6.41 36.86
N THR A 912 4.98 -5.64 37.26
CA THR A 912 4.25 -5.82 38.53
C THR A 912 2.74 -5.92 38.25
N PRO A 913 2.10 -7.07 38.50
CA PRO A 913 0.66 -7.22 38.37
C PRO A 913 -0.10 -6.39 39.41
N VAL A 914 -1.05 -5.56 38.98
CA VAL A 914 -1.91 -4.77 39.87
C VAL A 914 -3.40 -5.02 39.57
N PRO A 915 -4.31 -4.84 40.55
CA PRO A 915 -5.74 -4.92 40.28
C PRO A 915 -6.16 -4.02 39.13
N LYS A 916 -6.89 -4.58 38.16
CA LYS A 916 -7.50 -3.84 37.06
C LYS A 916 -9.00 -4.13 37.01
N PRO A 917 -9.86 -3.15 37.37
CA PRO A 917 -11.29 -3.24 37.15
C PRO A 917 -11.61 -3.63 35.72
N GLY A 918 -12.64 -4.44 35.53
CA GLY A 918 -13.03 -4.98 34.23
C GLY A 918 -12.11 -6.06 33.64
N ALA A 919 -10.91 -6.33 34.18
CA ALA A 919 -9.99 -7.32 33.63
C ALA A 919 -9.53 -8.39 34.63
N ALA A 920 -8.91 -7.97 35.75
CA ALA A 920 -8.41 -8.87 36.78
C ALA A 920 -8.26 -8.11 38.10
N LEU A 921 -9.23 -8.25 39.02
CA LEU A 921 -9.17 -7.63 40.36
C LEU A 921 -8.18 -8.33 41.30
N ASP A 922 -7.93 -9.62 41.08
CA ASP A 922 -6.98 -10.41 41.86
C ASP A 922 -5.99 -11.17 40.94
N PRO A 923 -5.05 -10.47 40.29
CA PRO A 923 -4.09 -11.11 39.40
C PRO A 923 -3.08 -11.98 40.17
N LYS A 924 -2.58 -13.03 39.52
CA LYS A 924 -1.54 -13.92 40.08
C LYS A 924 -0.28 -13.11 40.41
N LEU A 925 0.25 -13.31 41.62
CA LEU A 925 1.39 -12.57 42.19
C LEU A 925 1.13 -11.04 42.30
N LYS A 926 -0.11 -10.65 42.60
CA LYS A 926 -0.53 -9.25 42.83
C LYS A 926 0.46 -8.48 43.72
N GLY A 927 0.91 -7.34 43.22
CA GLY A 927 1.78 -6.39 43.92
C GLY A 927 3.25 -6.81 44.02
N GLN A 928 3.65 -7.95 43.47
CA GLN A 928 5.04 -8.42 43.50
C GLN A 928 5.76 -8.03 42.20
N GLN A 929 7.01 -7.59 42.33
CA GLN A 929 7.89 -7.37 41.19
C GLN A 929 8.27 -8.71 40.57
N LEU A 930 7.96 -8.90 39.29
CA LEU A 930 8.23 -10.13 38.55
C LEU A 930 9.35 -9.92 37.54
N PHE A 931 10.00 -11.03 37.19
CA PHE A 931 11.11 -11.15 36.26
C PHE A 931 10.80 -12.25 35.26
N GLY A 932 11.09 -12.03 33.98
CA GLY A 932 10.80 -13.03 32.96
C GLY A 932 11.02 -12.56 31.53
N ARG A 933 10.11 -12.97 30.65
CA ARG A 933 10.23 -12.78 29.21
C ARG A 933 9.06 -11.98 28.66
N ASP A 934 9.39 -11.01 27.82
CA ASP A 934 8.45 -10.23 27.03
C ASP A 934 8.23 -10.88 25.66
N PHE A 935 6.97 -11.10 25.28
CA PHE A 935 6.58 -11.66 23.99
C PHE A 935 5.85 -10.64 23.10
N ARG A 936 5.75 -9.35 23.50
CA ARG A 936 5.05 -8.32 22.72
C ARG A 936 5.60 -8.15 21.30
N SER A 937 6.90 -8.36 21.09
CA SER A 937 7.58 -8.34 19.78
C SER A 937 7.89 -9.74 19.22
N SER A 938 7.38 -10.80 19.82
CA SER A 938 7.63 -12.19 19.38
C SER A 938 7.03 -12.46 17.99
N SER A 939 7.49 -13.49 17.27
CA SER A 939 6.79 -14.03 16.09
C SER A 939 5.96 -15.28 16.40
N VAL A 940 5.91 -15.72 17.66
CA VAL A 940 5.15 -16.92 18.08
C VAL A 940 3.67 -16.78 17.76
N THR A 941 3.13 -17.79 17.09
CA THR A 941 1.73 -18.02 16.75
C THR A 941 1.36 -19.49 16.98
N GLY A 942 0.07 -19.81 17.01
CA GLY A 942 -0.41 -21.17 17.24
C GLY A 942 -0.06 -21.70 18.63
N LEU A 943 0.04 -23.03 18.75
CA LEU A 943 0.42 -23.72 19.97
C LEU A 943 1.92 -23.99 19.97
N ASN A 944 2.65 -23.40 20.91
CA ASN A 944 4.07 -23.60 21.13
C ASN A 944 4.30 -24.15 22.54
N ILE A 945 4.41 -25.48 22.63
CA ILE A 945 4.59 -26.21 23.90
C ILE A 945 6.02 -26.11 24.43
N GLU A 946 6.97 -25.76 23.57
CA GLU A 946 8.38 -25.60 23.87
C GLU A 946 8.59 -24.52 24.94
N ILE A 947 7.78 -23.45 24.92
CA ILE A 947 7.80 -22.40 25.95
C ILE A 947 7.46 -22.99 27.32
N LEU A 948 6.39 -23.78 27.45
CA LEU A 948 6.00 -24.35 28.74
C LEU A 948 7.03 -25.37 29.24
N ILE A 949 7.55 -26.21 28.36
CA ILE A 949 8.60 -27.20 28.67
C ILE A 949 9.87 -26.49 29.17
N ALA A 950 10.32 -25.45 28.47
CA ALA A 950 11.50 -24.68 28.87
C ALA A 950 11.33 -24.03 30.25
N TRP A 951 10.15 -23.46 30.53
CA TRP A 951 9.86 -22.88 31.84
C TRP A 951 9.73 -23.92 32.95
N TYR A 952 9.18 -25.10 32.65
CA TYR A 952 9.15 -26.24 33.58
C TYR A 952 10.57 -26.65 33.99
N HIS A 953 11.47 -26.85 33.02
CA HIS A 953 12.87 -27.18 33.30
C HIS A 953 13.60 -26.07 34.06
N LYS A 954 13.30 -24.81 33.74
CA LYS A 954 13.87 -23.65 34.42
C LYS A 954 13.46 -23.61 35.89
N ALA A 955 12.16 -23.77 36.20
CA ALA A 955 11.68 -23.85 37.57
C ALA A 955 12.28 -25.05 38.33
N LYS A 956 12.41 -26.21 37.66
CA LYS A 956 13.07 -27.40 38.24
C LYS A 956 14.54 -27.13 38.59
N ALA A 957 15.27 -26.43 37.72
CA ALA A 957 16.66 -26.04 37.97
C ALA A 957 16.81 -25.01 39.11
N LEU A 958 15.77 -24.19 39.34
CA LEU A 958 15.70 -23.24 40.45
C LEU A 958 15.15 -23.86 41.75
N GLU A 959 14.84 -25.16 41.74
CA GLU A 959 14.17 -25.88 42.84
C GLU A 959 12.83 -25.24 43.26
N GLU A 960 12.12 -24.63 42.31
CA GLU A 960 10.83 -23.99 42.54
C GLU A 960 9.64 -24.86 42.09
N LYS A 961 8.53 -24.74 42.81
CA LYS A 961 7.26 -25.33 42.40
C LYS A 961 6.75 -24.63 41.13
N PHE A 962 6.63 -25.38 40.03
CA PHE A 962 6.09 -24.87 38.77
C PHE A 962 4.58 -25.06 38.65
N LEU A 963 4.08 -26.30 38.73
CA LEU A 963 2.65 -26.60 38.64
C LEU A 963 1.99 -26.45 40.02
N ASP A 964 1.02 -25.55 40.13
CA ASP A 964 0.19 -25.40 41.32
C ASP A 964 -1.24 -25.91 41.12
N ARG A 965 -1.69 -26.05 39.87
CA ARG A 965 -3.02 -26.58 39.50
C ARG A 965 -2.90 -27.64 38.38
N PRO A 966 -2.28 -28.81 38.63
CA PRO A 966 -2.03 -29.81 37.59
C PRO A 966 -3.31 -30.30 36.89
N GLN A 967 -4.40 -30.50 37.64
CA GLN A 967 -5.68 -30.90 37.03
C GLN A 967 -6.29 -29.81 36.14
N TRP A 968 -5.92 -28.54 36.33
CA TRP A 968 -6.32 -27.46 35.44
C TRP A 968 -5.56 -27.52 34.11
N LEU A 969 -4.26 -27.80 34.15
CA LEU A 969 -3.48 -28.06 32.93
C LEU A 969 -4.06 -29.22 32.14
N ASP A 970 -4.37 -30.32 32.82
CA ASP A 970 -4.95 -31.52 32.20
C ASP A 970 -6.31 -31.21 31.54
N LYS A 971 -7.12 -30.30 32.11
CA LYS A 971 -8.38 -29.82 31.51
C LYS A 971 -8.16 -28.92 30.29
N LEU A 972 -7.21 -27.99 30.34
CA LEU A 972 -6.88 -27.12 29.20
C LEU A 972 -6.37 -27.95 28.02
N MET A 973 -5.50 -28.92 28.30
CA MET A 973 -4.98 -29.85 27.29
C MET A 973 -5.98 -30.95 26.92
N GLY A 974 -7.00 -31.21 27.73
CA GLY A 974 -8.01 -32.25 27.44
C GLY A 974 -7.49 -33.68 27.62
N THR A 975 -6.32 -33.82 28.26
CA THR A 975 -5.66 -35.09 28.60
C THR A 975 -4.63 -34.81 29.69
N ASP A 976 -4.33 -35.80 30.53
CA ASP A 976 -3.20 -35.74 31.47
C ASP A 976 -1.88 -36.24 30.87
N LEU A 977 -1.93 -36.77 29.64
CA LEU A 977 -0.75 -37.31 28.95
C LEU A 977 0.33 -36.24 28.77
N PHE A 978 -0.05 -35.04 28.34
CA PHE A 978 0.89 -33.92 28.15
C PHE A 978 1.71 -33.62 29.40
N ARG A 979 1.03 -33.48 30.56
CA ARG A 979 1.71 -33.22 31.83
C ARG A 979 2.64 -34.36 32.22
N ARG A 980 2.18 -35.62 32.11
CA ARG A 980 2.98 -36.81 32.42
C ARG A 980 4.22 -36.92 31.53
N GLN A 981 4.13 -36.54 30.26
CA GLN A 981 5.26 -36.55 29.33
C GLN A 981 6.29 -35.48 29.66
N ILE A 982 5.86 -34.28 30.07
CA ILE A 982 6.75 -33.22 30.57
C ILE A 982 7.48 -33.69 31.84
N GLU A 983 6.75 -34.28 32.78
CA GLU A 983 7.30 -34.82 34.03
C GLU A 983 8.31 -35.96 33.75
N ALA A 984 8.07 -36.76 32.71
CA ALA A 984 8.97 -37.81 32.23
C ALA A 984 10.16 -37.29 31.41
N GLY A 985 10.21 -35.99 31.09
CA GLY A 985 11.33 -35.35 30.40
C GLY A 985 11.35 -35.56 28.89
N LEU A 986 10.22 -35.86 28.26
CA LEU A 986 10.12 -35.94 26.80
C LEU A 986 10.32 -34.57 26.15
N SER A 987 10.91 -34.58 24.96
CA SER A 987 11.02 -33.41 24.11
C SER A 987 9.67 -33.00 23.52
N ALA A 988 9.59 -31.75 23.05
CA ALA A 988 8.38 -31.25 22.38
C ALA A 988 8.02 -32.05 21.11
N GLU A 989 9.03 -32.53 20.38
CA GLU A 989 8.84 -33.35 19.19
C GLU A 989 8.18 -34.70 19.54
N GLU A 990 8.68 -35.40 20.56
CA GLU A 990 8.11 -36.65 21.05
C GLU A 990 6.68 -36.46 21.58
N ILE A 991 6.42 -35.37 22.28
CA ILE A 991 5.09 -35.02 22.77
C ILE A 991 4.12 -34.80 21.61
N ARG A 992 4.50 -34.03 20.59
CA ARG A 992 3.67 -33.80 19.39
C ARG A 992 3.39 -35.07 18.61
N LEU A 993 4.38 -35.96 18.51
CA LEU A 993 4.21 -37.27 17.88
C LEU A 993 3.13 -38.10 18.58
N SER A 994 2.96 -37.95 19.90
CA SER A 994 2.00 -38.75 20.67
C SER A 994 0.52 -38.51 20.36
N TRP A 995 0.16 -37.33 19.83
CA TRP A 995 -1.21 -37.01 19.41
C TRP A 995 -1.37 -36.80 17.90
N LYS A 996 -0.31 -37.04 17.11
CA LYS A 996 -0.35 -36.83 15.67
C LYS A 996 -1.41 -37.68 14.97
N ALA A 997 -1.54 -38.96 15.34
CA ALA A 997 -2.51 -39.87 14.74
C ALA A 997 -3.95 -39.38 14.94
N ASP A 998 -4.31 -39.05 16.18
CA ASP A 998 -5.64 -38.53 16.52
C ASP A 998 -5.92 -37.18 15.83
N LEU A 999 -4.88 -36.34 15.68
CA LEU A 999 -4.98 -35.06 14.98
C LEU A 999 -5.21 -35.23 13.48
N ASP A 1000 -4.55 -36.20 12.85
CA ASP A 1000 -4.73 -36.52 11.43
C ASP A 1000 -6.14 -37.12 11.18
N GLU A 1001 -6.65 -37.95 12.09
CA GLU A 1001 -8.04 -38.42 12.06
C GLU A 1001 -9.03 -37.25 12.17
N PHE A 1002 -8.81 -36.31 13.09
CA PHE A 1002 -9.63 -35.11 13.21
C PHE A 1002 -9.61 -34.26 11.93
N LYS A 1003 -8.43 -34.06 11.32
CA LYS A 1003 -8.30 -33.32 10.06
C LYS A 1003 -9.11 -33.97 8.93
N ALA A 1004 -9.15 -35.29 8.86
CA ALA A 1004 -9.98 -36.00 7.89
C ALA A 1004 -11.48 -35.87 8.23
N ARG A 1005 -11.85 -35.99 9.51
CA ARG A 1005 -13.25 -35.90 9.94
C ARG A 1005 -13.86 -34.52 9.72
N ARG A 1006 -13.11 -33.45 9.99
CA ARG A 1006 -13.63 -32.07 9.91
C ARG A 1006 -14.02 -31.64 8.50
N THR A 1007 -13.43 -32.24 7.44
CA THR A 1007 -13.69 -31.83 6.05
C THR A 1007 -15.15 -31.93 5.65
N LEU A 1008 -15.94 -32.79 6.32
CA LEU A 1008 -17.38 -32.94 6.10
C LEU A 1008 -18.19 -31.71 6.53
N TYR A 1009 -17.63 -30.88 7.41
CA TYR A 1009 -18.33 -29.78 8.07
C TYR A 1009 -17.84 -28.39 7.64
N LEU A 1010 -16.74 -28.32 6.90
CA LEU A 1010 -16.17 -27.06 6.46
C LEU A 1010 -17.15 -26.29 5.55
N LEU A 1011 -17.22 -24.99 5.78
CA LEU A 1011 -17.93 -24.00 4.99
C LEU A 1011 -16.98 -23.26 4.05
N TYR A 1012 -15.69 -23.22 4.40
CA TYR A 1012 -14.69 -22.39 3.73
C TYR A 1012 -13.55 -23.22 3.14
N PRO A 1013 -12.88 -22.73 2.08
CA PRO A 1013 -11.71 -23.40 1.52
C PRO A 1013 -10.62 -23.65 2.59
N ASP A 1014 -10.02 -24.83 2.52
CA ASP A 1014 -8.95 -25.27 3.42
C ASP A 1014 -7.64 -25.38 2.63
N GLU A 1015 -6.94 -24.26 2.46
CA GLU A 1015 -5.67 -24.24 1.71
C GLU A 1015 -4.53 -24.98 2.42
N ALA A 1016 -4.65 -25.25 3.73
CA ALA A 1016 -3.65 -25.98 4.49
C ALA A 1016 -3.51 -27.44 4.01
N LEU A 1017 -4.57 -28.02 3.43
CA LEU A 1017 -4.53 -29.34 2.80
C LEU A 1017 -3.72 -29.39 1.49
N PHE A 1018 -3.45 -28.24 0.86
CA PHE A 1018 -2.73 -28.15 -0.41
C PHE A 1018 -1.29 -27.63 -0.28
N LYS A 1019 -0.86 -27.24 0.92
CA LYS A 1019 0.49 -26.72 1.21
C LYS A 1019 1.27 -27.60 2.19
N GLU A 1020 1.27 -28.93 2.00
CA GLU A 1020 2.40 -29.73 2.53
C GLU A 1020 3.65 -29.47 1.66
N LYS A 1021 4.32 -28.33 1.91
CA LYS A 1021 5.75 -28.25 1.61
C LYS A 1021 6.48 -29.02 2.72
N PRO A 1022 7.41 -29.94 2.39
CA PRO A 1022 8.21 -30.60 3.41
C PRO A 1022 9.09 -29.54 4.07
N HIS A 1023 8.94 -29.36 5.37
CA HIS A 1023 9.95 -28.71 6.18
C HIS A 1023 11.24 -29.54 6.06
N ARG A 1024 12.29 -28.95 5.48
CA ARG A 1024 13.68 -29.38 5.62
C ARG A 1024 14.43 -28.36 6.45
#